data_AF-A0A352L662-F1
#
_entry.id   AF-A0A352L662-F1
#
_cell.length_a   1.000
_cell.length_b   1.000
_cell.length_c   1.000
_cell.angle_alpha   90.00
_cell.angle_beta   90.00
_cell.angle_gamma   90.00
#
_symmetry.space_group_name_H-M   'P 1'
#
loop_
_entity.id
_entity.type
_entity.pdbx_description
1 polymer ?
#
loop_
_entity_poly.entity_id
_entity_poly.type
_entity_poly.pdbx_seq_one_letter_code
_entity_poly.pdbx_strand_id
1 'polypeptide(L)'
;MAKLFISSTTKGLKSYRVAAAEKLRQLGHEVVVQDEFPMVHEKIAPMLAARIAPCDAVILLIGPVFGARPVDWPPELPWRSYTQLEYDIALELQKPVFRFIATEAADLDSVESGADPHQPLQAEYVRSMADYLYWTFSSQGELLTALEDSHLDGFARHNLPQVSLGTLFKGRRDTLQDLHRTLVQRAANKAVITANQTIAGMGGVGKTRLTLEYAWKYCSEYSARLYVKADSLSSLRRNLAELAGTLQVPVVASLDEQLQAVLNWLQTNARWLLILDNVDTEAGKDAVLDFLPQLTNGHVLITSRLATWTGTTEQIALDVLSESAAVEFLLERTANQRSPAEADAADAAALARQLGYLPLALEQAGAFIVQHALSFAAYSRRWEAQEHKVLGWSKDLLGRYDRSVLTTWSVTFEQLDSDGRGLLHLLCWLSPDPIPVSLIEQQRQTGAEEPVDSEAGIANLVAYSFLKRSEDRQSVSMHRLVQEICEYHLPEGMKRGELERSLRMLNDFCTGDVQDVRTWPAMYTPAYPHLLRIVASADRAGIAEPTARLMNQVASYLQGRADFAVAEPLFRRALSIFESTYGPDHPVVATGLNNLAELLRATNHLSEAEPLCRRALSIDESSYNSDHPDVATDLNNL
;
A
#
# COMPACT_ATOMS: atom_id res chain seq x y z
N MET A 1 10.39 20.58 6.80
CA MET A 1 11.85 20.72 7.02
C MET A 1 12.45 19.34 6.92
N ALA A 2 13.41 19.17 6.00
CA ALA A 2 14.02 17.89 5.67
C ALA A 2 15.54 17.95 5.85
N LYS A 3 16.17 16.80 6.08
CA LYS A 3 17.61 16.60 6.13
C LYS A 3 18.13 16.13 4.77
N LEU A 4 18.94 16.94 4.11
CA LEU A 4 19.37 16.73 2.72
C LEU A 4 20.87 16.43 2.65
N PHE A 5 21.27 15.42 1.87
CA PHE A 5 22.67 15.17 1.54
C PHE A 5 22.98 15.81 0.19
N ILE A 6 24.06 16.61 0.08
CA ILE A 6 24.45 17.24 -1.19
C ILE A 6 25.89 16.88 -1.60
N SER A 7 26.04 16.50 -2.88
CA SER A 7 27.31 16.12 -3.50
C SER A 7 27.48 16.70 -4.90
N SER A 8 28.71 16.70 -5.41
CA SER A 8 29.03 17.17 -6.76
C SER A 8 30.12 16.33 -7.44
N THR A 9 29.98 16.04 -8.74
CA THR A 9 30.93 15.17 -9.46
C THR A 9 32.32 15.78 -9.65
N THR A 10 32.50 17.09 -9.53
CA THR A 10 33.79 17.74 -9.82
C THR A 10 34.17 18.78 -8.77
N LYS A 11 35.47 19.06 -8.64
CA LYS A 11 35.96 20.23 -7.91
C LYS A 11 35.49 21.55 -8.56
N GLY A 12 35.20 21.54 -9.87
CA GLY A 12 34.65 22.66 -10.62
C GLY A 12 33.25 23.10 -10.18
N LEU A 13 32.54 22.27 -9.41
CA LEU A 13 31.21 22.58 -8.88
C LEU A 13 31.24 22.94 -7.38
N LYS A 14 32.42 23.21 -6.80
CA LYS A 14 32.54 23.46 -5.37
C LYS A 14 31.76 24.71 -4.95
N SER A 15 31.90 25.81 -5.68
CA SER A 15 31.18 27.06 -5.41
C SER A 15 29.67 26.89 -5.53
N TYR A 16 29.21 26.17 -6.56
CA TYR A 16 27.81 25.83 -6.79
C TYR A 16 27.22 25.01 -5.64
N ARG A 17 27.95 23.99 -5.16
CA ARG A 17 27.52 23.15 -4.04
C ARG A 17 27.38 23.92 -2.74
N VAL A 18 28.33 24.83 -2.45
CA VAL A 18 28.26 25.68 -1.26
C VAL A 18 27.05 26.62 -1.34
N ALA A 19 26.85 27.29 -2.47
CA ALA A 19 25.70 28.18 -2.69
C ALA A 19 24.36 27.42 -2.55
N ALA A 20 24.27 26.22 -3.13
CA ALA A 20 23.10 25.35 -3.01
C ALA A 20 22.84 24.96 -1.54
N ALA A 21 23.89 24.55 -0.80
CA ALA A 21 23.76 24.18 0.60
C ALA A 21 23.29 25.36 1.48
N GLU A 22 23.82 26.56 1.25
CA GLU A 22 23.38 27.78 1.95
C GLU A 22 21.92 28.12 1.66
N LYS A 23 21.52 28.07 0.38
CA LYS A 23 20.14 28.32 -0.02
C LYS A 23 19.15 27.34 0.63
N LEU A 24 19.49 26.05 0.65
CA LEU A 24 18.66 25.02 1.28
C LEU A 24 18.56 25.23 2.80
N ARG A 25 19.64 25.64 3.46
CA ARG A 25 19.62 26.02 4.88
C ARG A 25 18.72 27.25 5.13
N GLN A 26 18.74 28.24 4.23
CA GLN A 26 17.83 29.40 4.29
C GLN A 26 16.36 29.02 4.12
N LEU A 27 16.08 28.01 3.31
CA LEU A 27 14.72 27.42 3.17
C LEU A 27 14.32 26.56 4.37
N GLY A 28 15.19 26.40 5.38
CA GLY A 28 14.88 25.70 6.62
C GLY A 28 15.25 24.21 6.63
N HIS A 29 16.02 23.72 5.67
CA HIS A 29 16.49 22.33 5.65
C HIS A 29 17.77 22.14 6.46
N GLU A 30 17.94 20.97 7.06
CA GLU A 30 19.25 20.53 7.56
C GLU A 30 20.04 20.01 6.35
N VAL A 31 21.29 20.46 6.15
CA VAL A 31 22.07 20.09 4.95
C VAL A 31 23.42 19.51 5.35
N VAL A 32 23.66 18.29 4.90
CA VAL A 32 24.90 17.54 5.06
C VAL A 32 25.69 17.64 3.74
N VAL A 33 26.91 18.19 3.78
CA VAL A 33 27.75 18.38 2.60
C VAL A 33 28.92 17.40 2.61
N GLN A 34 29.19 16.76 1.48
CA GLN A 34 30.24 15.74 1.34
C GLN A 34 31.64 16.18 1.87
N ASP A 35 32.05 17.42 1.61
CA ASP A 35 33.38 17.94 1.99
C ASP A 35 33.54 18.17 3.51
N GLU A 36 32.48 18.07 4.31
CA GLU A 36 32.51 18.31 5.75
C GLU A 36 32.99 17.08 6.55
N PHE A 37 33.25 15.94 5.89
CA PHE A 37 33.63 14.70 6.56
C PHE A 37 35.15 14.51 6.68
N PRO A 38 35.69 14.25 7.89
CA PRO A 38 37.07 13.82 8.02
C PRO A 38 37.23 12.43 7.39
N MET A 39 38.22 12.29 6.51
CA MET A 39 38.62 11.00 5.94
C MET A 39 39.36 10.19 7.02
N VAL A 40 38.61 9.46 7.84
CA VAL A 40 39.15 8.50 8.83
C VAL A 40 39.48 7.19 8.10
N HIS A 41 40.35 6.34 8.66
CA HIS A 41 40.76 5.02 8.13
C HIS A 41 39.62 3.96 8.03
N GLU A 42 38.39 4.38 7.71
CA GLU A 42 37.23 3.51 7.49
C GLU A 42 37.02 3.23 6.01
N LYS A 43 36.28 2.15 5.70
CA LYS A 43 35.83 1.88 4.33
C LYS A 43 34.85 2.97 3.89
N ILE A 44 35.00 3.49 2.68
CA ILE A 44 34.26 4.67 2.21
C ILE A 44 32.78 4.38 2.01
N ALA A 45 32.42 3.24 1.43
CA ALA A 45 31.01 2.92 1.17
C ALA A 45 30.16 2.86 2.46
N PRO A 46 30.57 2.12 3.53
CA PRO A 46 29.89 2.16 4.82
C PRO A 46 29.82 3.57 5.45
N MET A 47 30.90 4.34 5.34
CA MET A 47 30.93 5.71 5.86
C MET A 47 29.90 6.60 5.17
N LEU A 48 29.85 6.58 3.82
CA LEU A 48 28.86 7.35 3.06
C LEU A 48 27.44 6.86 3.34
N ALA A 49 27.22 5.55 3.43
CA ALA A 49 25.93 4.99 3.79
C ALA A 49 25.45 5.48 5.18
N ALA A 50 26.32 5.52 6.18
CA ALA A 50 25.98 6.05 7.51
C ALA A 50 25.62 7.55 7.51
N ARG A 51 26.09 8.31 6.52
CA ARG A 51 25.79 9.75 6.36
C ARG A 51 24.53 9.99 5.53
N ILE A 52 24.27 9.16 4.52
CA ILE A 52 23.09 9.25 3.66
C ILE A 52 21.86 8.65 4.33
N ALA A 53 22.02 7.58 5.12
CA ALA A 53 20.91 6.91 5.82
C ALA A 53 20.01 7.85 6.65
N PRO A 54 20.53 8.79 7.46
CA PRO A 54 19.69 9.71 8.22
C PRO A 54 19.11 10.86 7.37
N CYS A 55 19.53 11.03 6.12
CA CYS A 55 18.99 12.05 5.23
C CYS A 55 17.67 11.59 4.59
N ASP A 56 16.79 12.54 4.35
CA ASP A 56 15.50 12.36 3.70
C ASP A 56 15.63 12.29 2.17
N ALA A 57 16.61 12.98 1.59
CA ALA A 57 16.90 12.94 0.15
C ALA A 57 18.37 13.29 -0.16
N VAL A 58 18.79 12.96 -1.38
CA VAL A 58 20.13 13.19 -1.93
C VAL A 58 20.05 14.14 -3.12
N ILE A 59 20.90 15.16 -3.14
CA ILE A 59 21.04 16.14 -4.22
C ILE A 59 22.41 15.95 -4.87
N LEU A 60 22.41 15.68 -6.17
CA LEU A 60 23.63 15.46 -6.95
C LEU A 60 23.78 16.58 -7.98
N LEU A 61 24.89 17.32 -7.87
CA LEU A 61 25.32 18.30 -8.88
C LEU A 61 26.31 17.61 -9.83
N ILE A 62 26.00 17.59 -11.11
CA ILE A 62 26.69 16.75 -12.09
C ILE A 62 27.31 17.64 -13.15
N GLY A 63 28.64 17.67 -13.14
CA GLY A 63 29.45 18.40 -14.10
C GLY A 63 29.93 17.54 -15.27
N PRO A 64 30.61 18.16 -16.26
CA PRO A 64 31.08 17.50 -17.47
C PRO A 64 32.32 16.63 -17.27
N VAL A 65 33.03 16.76 -16.13
CA VAL A 65 34.27 16.01 -15.82
C VAL A 65 33.96 14.82 -14.92
N PHE A 66 34.67 13.71 -15.10
CA PHE A 66 34.53 12.52 -14.26
C PHE A 66 35.07 12.80 -12.85
N GLY A 67 34.32 12.38 -11.83
CA GLY A 67 34.69 12.66 -10.45
C GLY A 67 35.83 11.80 -9.91
N ALA A 68 36.39 12.22 -8.78
CA ALA A 68 37.45 11.48 -8.11
C ALA A 68 36.97 10.07 -7.74
N ARG A 69 37.86 9.08 -7.93
CA ARG A 69 37.63 7.69 -7.54
C ARG A 69 37.73 7.54 -6.00
N PRO A 70 36.86 6.76 -5.35
CA PRO A 70 36.99 6.45 -3.93
C PRO A 70 38.34 5.77 -3.63
N VAL A 71 38.99 6.21 -2.54
CA VAL A 71 40.38 5.84 -2.20
C VAL A 71 40.56 4.32 -1.98
N ASP A 72 39.52 3.63 -1.54
CA ASP A 72 39.49 2.19 -1.25
C ASP A 72 38.66 1.39 -2.29
N TRP A 73 38.34 1.97 -3.45
CA TRP A 73 37.55 1.30 -4.48
C TRP A 73 38.32 0.13 -5.12
N PRO A 74 37.78 -1.11 -5.14
CA PRO A 74 38.50 -2.28 -5.65
C PRO A 74 38.98 -2.13 -7.11
N PRO A 75 40.25 -2.46 -7.43
CA PRO A 75 40.81 -2.28 -8.77
C PRO A 75 40.13 -3.13 -9.85
N GLU A 76 39.56 -4.27 -9.48
CA GLU A 76 38.84 -5.21 -10.34
C GLU A 76 37.42 -4.74 -10.71
N LEU A 77 36.86 -3.77 -10.00
CA LEU A 77 35.53 -3.25 -10.28
C LEU A 77 35.56 -2.11 -11.32
N PRO A 78 34.47 -1.92 -12.08
CA PRO A 78 34.33 -0.78 -12.98
C PRO A 78 34.61 0.55 -12.26
N TRP A 79 35.19 1.50 -13.00
CA TRP A 79 35.49 2.83 -12.48
C TRP A 79 34.21 3.54 -12.01
N ARG A 80 34.27 4.07 -10.78
CA ARG A 80 33.20 4.82 -10.13
C ARG A 80 33.77 6.06 -9.45
N SER A 81 33.06 7.18 -9.55
CA SER A 81 33.35 8.38 -8.76
C SER A 81 32.61 8.36 -7.42
N TYR A 82 33.01 9.21 -6.46
CA TYR A 82 32.28 9.39 -5.20
C TYR A 82 30.79 9.66 -5.41
N THR A 83 30.45 10.61 -6.28
CA THR A 83 29.06 11.00 -6.54
C THR A 83 28.24 9.86 -7.17
N GLN A 84 28.88 9.00 -7.97
CA GLN A 84 28.24 7.80 -8.50
C GLN A 84 28.02 6.74 -7.43
N LEU A 85 28.97 6.57 -6.50
CA LEU A 85 28.81 5.69 -5.37
C LEU A 85 27.70 6.17 -4.43
N GLU A 86 27.62 7.48 -4.18
CA GLU A 86 26.56 8.10 -3.37
C GLU A 86 25.19 7.94 -4.02
N TYR A 87 25.13 8.03 -5.36
CA TYR A 87 23.94 7.68 -6.12
C TYR A 87 23.52 6.22 -5.89
N ASP A 88 24.45 5.29 -6.05
CA ASP A 88 24.18 3.85 -5.88
C ASP A 88 23.72 3.55 -4.43
N ILE A 89 24.37 4.14 -3.42
CA ILE A 89 23.98 4.04 -2.00
C ILE A 89 22.60 4.65 -1.76
N ALA A 90 22.29 5.81 -2.35
CA ALA A 90 20.99 6.44 -2.20
C ALA A 90 19.87 5.52 -2.74
N LEU A 91 20.09 4.87 -3.87
CA LEU A 91 19.15 3.89 -4.43
C LEU A 91 18.99 2.67 -3.53
N GLU A 92 20.09 2.14 -2.98
CA GLU A 92 20.06 1.00 -2.04
C GLU A 92 19.28 1.34 -0.77
N LEU A 93 19.48 2.54 -0.24
CA LEU A 93 18.77 3.09 0.92
C LEU A 93 17.38 3.64 0.59
N GLN A 94 16.90 3.47 -0.64
CA GLN A 94 15.61 3.94 -1.14
C GLN A 94 15.38 5.45 -0.91
N LYS A 95 16.45 6.25 -1.00
CA LYS A 95 16.40 7.71 -0.86
C LYS A 95 16.05 8.37 -2.20
N PRO A 96 15.15 9.37 -2.22
CA PRO A 96 14.95 10.23 -3.38
C PRO A 96 16.25 10.90 -3.81
N VAL A 97 16.50 10.91 -5.12
CA VAL A 97 17.68 11.56 -5.70
C VAL A 97 17.26 12.68 -6.65
N PHE A 98 17.67 13.90 -6.36
CA PHE A 98 17.49 15.08 -7.21
C PHE A 98 18.79 15.34 -7.99
N ARG A 99 18.66 15.47 -9.31
CA ARG A 99 19.81 15.52 -10.23
C ARG A 99 19.85 16.88 -10.91
N PHE A 100 20.94 17.61 -10.72
CA PHE A 100 21.16 18.91 -11.36
C PHE A 100 22.39 18.77 -12.26
N ILE A 101 22.21 18.92 -13.57
CA ILE A 101 23.25 18.70 -14.57
C ILE A 101 23.72 20.06 -15.12
N ALA A 102 25.01 20.34 -14.97
CA ALA A 102 25.62 21.52 -15.56
C ALA A 102 25.60 21.42 -17.09
N THR A 103 25.18 22.49 -17.76
CA THR A 103 25.27 22.57 -19.23
C THR A 103 26.70 22.77 -19.68
N GLU A 104 26.98 22.60 -20.97
CA GLU A 104 28.29 22.94 -21.55
C GLU A 104 28.65 24.43 -21.41
N ALA A 105 27.65 25.29 -21.21
CA ALA A 105 27.83 26.74 -21.03
C ALA A 105 28.09 27.14 -19.57
N ALA A 106 28.13 26.17 -18.64
CA ALA A 106 28.30 26.47 -17.22
C ALA A 106 29.70 27.03 -16.92
N ASP A 107 29.75 28.16 -16.22
CA ASP A 107 30.99 28.78 -15.75
C ASP A 107 31.47 28.07 -14.48
N LEU A 108 32.22 26.98 -14.65
CA LEU A 108 32.70 26.12 -13.57
C LEU A 108 33.96 26.69 -12.92
N ASP A 109 34.16 26.41 -11.63
CA ASP A 109 35.41 26.75 -10.94
C ASP A 109 36.60 26.17 -11.71
N SER A 110 37.69 26.93 -11.85
CA SER A 110 38.82 26.62 -12.74
C SER A 110 39.28 25.15 -12.61
N VAL A 111 38.95 24.32 -13.61
CA VAL A 111 39.36 22.92 -13.68
C VAL A 111 40.70 22.83 -14.40
N GLU A 112 41.67 22.09 -13.85
CA GLU A 112 42.97 21.87 -14.50
C GLU A 112 42.76 21.37 -15.94
N SER A 113 43.36 22.08 -16.90
CA SER A 113 43.27 21.83 -18.33
C SER A 113 44.11 20.61 -18.73
N GLY A 114 43.60 19.41 -18.45
CA GLY A 114 44.11 18.14 -18.96
C GLY A 114 42.98 17.33 -19.61
N ALA A 115 43.28 16.54 -20.63
CA ALA A 115 42.30 15.61 -21.20
C ALA A 115 41.92 14.57 -20.13
N ASP A 116 40.67 14.58 -19.67
CA ASP A 116 40.14 13.59 -18.73
C ASP A 116 40.00 12.24 -19.44
N PRO A 117 40.82 11.21 -19.12
CA PRO A 117 40.74 9.91 -19.79
C PRO A 117 39.42 9.17 -19.51
N HIS A 118 38.63 9.64 -18.53
CA HIS A 118 37.34 9.07 -18.15
C HIS A 118 36.13 9.85 -18.71
N GLN A 119 36.36 10.83 -19.59
CA GLN A 119 35.30 11.59 -20.25
C GLN A 119 34.22 10.70 -20.92
N PRO A 120 34.56 9.56 -21.58
CA PRO A 120 33.53 8.66 -22.11
C PRO A 120 32.63 8.04 -21.02
N LEU A 121 33.20 7.70 -19.86
CA LEU A 121 32.46 7.14 -18.72
C LEU A 121 31.53 8.19 -18.10
N GLN A 122 31.96 9.45 -18.03
CA GLN A 122 31.11 10.55 -17.56
C GLN A 122 29.96 10.80 -18.53
N ALA A 123 30.21 10.80 -19.84
CA ALA A 123 29.18 10.95 -20.85
C ALA A 123 28.18 9.78 -20.86
N GLU A 124 28.64 8.56 -20.59
CA GLU A 124 27.76 7.40 -20.38
C GLU A 124 26.91 7.55 -19.11
N TYR A 125 27.51 7.99 -18.00
CA TYR A 125 26.78 8.26 -16.76
C TYR A 125 25.70 9.33 -16.93
N VAL A 126 26.03 10.46 -17.54
CA VAL A 126 25.05 11.52 -17.85
C VAL A 126 23.95 11.01 -18.77
N ARG A 127 24.29 10.24 -19.82
CA ARG A 127 23.27 9.62 -20.69
C ARG A 127 22.37 8.65 -19.94
N SER A 128 22.89 7.88 -18.99
CA SER A 128 22.08 6.98 -18.17
C SER A 128 21.08 7.72 -17.27
N MET A 129 21.29 9.01 -17.04
CA MET A 129 20.35 9.87 -16.29
C MET A 129 19.26 10.50 -17.13
N ALA A 130 19.36 10.45 -18.47
CA ALA A 130 18.35 11.01 -19.35
C ALA A 130 16.99 10.29 -19.22
N ASP A 131 16.99 9.09 -18.62
CA ASP A 131 15.80 8.30 -18.29
C ASP A 131 15.06 8.79 -17.02
N TYR A 132 15.52 9.86 -16.36
CA TYR A 132 14.97 10.39 -15.11
C TYR A 132 14.76 11.90 -15.20
N LEU A 133 13.90 12.47 -14.37
CA LEU A 133 13.85 13.92 -14.19
C LEU A 133 15.20 14.44 -13.67
N TYR A 134 15.73 15.44 -14.39
CA TYR A 134 16.87 16.23 -13.99
C TYR A 134 16.61 17.70 -14.32
N TRP A 135 17.28 18.58 -13.60
CA TRP A 135 17.31 20.00 -13.89
C TRP A 135 18.65 20.36 -14.52
N THR A 136 18.65 21.35 -15.40
CA THR A 136 19.88 21.88 -15.99
C THR A 136 20.19 23.25 -15.45
N PHE A 137 21.48 23.59 -15.34
CA PHE A 137 21.92 24.93 -14.97
C PHE A 137 23.19 25.32 -15.71
N SER A 138 23.31 26.61 -16.00
CA SER A 138 24.49 27.23 -16.62
C SER A 138 25.13 28.29 -15.71
N SER A 139 24.46 28.66 -14.61
CA SER A 139 24.95 29.61 -13.62
C SER A 139 24.47 29.23 -12.21
N GLN A 140 25.10 29.81 -11.19
CA GLN A 140 24.66 29.60 -9.80
C GLN A 140 23.22 30.08 -9.61
N GLY A 141 22.83 31.21 -10.20
CA GLY A 141 21.45 31.72 -10.13
C GLY A 141 20.43 30.72 -10.67
N GLU A 142 20.70 30.15 -11.85
CA GLU A 142 19.84 29.11 -12.44
C GLU A 142 19.75 27.86 -11.56
N LEU A 143 20.86 27.43 -10.96
CA LEU A 143 20.86 26.30 -10.01
C LEU A 143 19.95 26.59 -8.80
N LEU A 144 20.06 27.79 -8.22
CA LEU A 144 19.25 28.15 -7.05
C LEU A 144 17.75 28.21 -7.38
N THR A 145 17.38 28.75 -8.55
CA THR A 145 15.99 28.72 -9.03
C THR A 145 15.52 27.30 -9.28
N ALA A 146 16.33 26.46 -9.93
CA ALA A 146 15.99 25.06 -10.17
C ALA A 146 15.78 24.28 -8.86
N LEU A 147 16.53 24.59 -7.79
CA LEU A 147 16.33 23.99 -6.47
C LEU A 147 14.96 24.36 -5.88
N GLU A 148 14.52 25.61 -6.01
CA GLU A 148 13.18 26.03 -5.59
C GLU A 148 12.09 25.33 -6.42
N ASP A 149 12.26 25.29 -7.74
CA ASP A 149 11.33 24.66 -8.69
C ASP A 149 11.34 23.12 -8.64
N SER A 150 12.27 22.51 -7.92
CA SER A 150 12.34 21.06 -7.78
C SER A 150 11.34 20.49 -6.78
N HIS A 151 10.70 21.35 -5.95
CA HIS A 151 9.76 20.95 -4.89
C HIS A 151 10.31 19.82 -4.02
N LEU A 152 11.48 20.05 -3.43
CA LEU A 152 12.18 19.06 -2.60
C LEU A 152 11.28 18.46 -1.51
N ASP A 153 10.30 19.18 -0.95
CA ASP A 153 9.40 18.61 0.07
C ASP A 153 8.40 17.56 -0.45
N GLY A 154 8.19 17.47 -1.77
CA GLY A 154 7.17 16.63 -2.39
C GLY A 154 7.35 15.13 -2.13
N PHE A 155 8.59 14.69 -1.84
CA PHE A 155 8.83 13.28 -1.54
C PHE A 155 8.24 12.82 -0.21
N ALA A 156 7.91 13.72 0.73
CA ALA A 156 7.28 13.32 1.98
C ALA A 156 5.77 13.06 1.82
N ARG A 157 5.14 13.55 0.76
CA ARG A 157 3.69 13.45 0.53
C ARG A 157 3.33 12.15 -0.17
N HIS A 158 3.24 11.06 0.58
CA HIS A 158 2.76 9.80 0.04
C HIS A 158 1.98 8.95 1.04
N ASN A 159 1.13 8.07 0.51
CA ASN A 159 0.45 7.01 1.26
C ASN A 159 0.67 5.62 0.63
N LEU A 160 1.80 5.43 -0.07
CA LEU A 160 2.16 4.16 -0.69
C LEU A 160 2.18 3.02 0.35
N PRO A 161 1.46 1.89 0.12
CA PRO A 161 1.25 0.86 1.13
C PRO A 161 2.44 -0.10 1.34
N GLN A 162 3.41 -0.13 0.44
CA GLN A 162 4.56 -1.05 0.51
C GLN A 162 5.81 -0.37 -0.05
N VAL A 163 6.97 -0.63 0.56
CA VAL A 163 8.31 -0.20 0.12
C VAL A 163 8.77 -0.94 -1.15
N SER A 164 9.88 -0.50 -1.77
CA SER A 164 10.48 -1.18 -2.93
C SER A 164 10.97 -2.60 -2.55
N LEU A 165 10.86 -3.57 -3.47
CA LEU A 165 11.47 -4.89 -3.33
C LEU A 165 12.99 -4.86 -3.62
N GLY A 166 13.51 -3.72 -4.11
CA GLY A 166 14.91 -3.58 -4.44
C GLY A 166 15.36 -4.63 -5.47
N THR A 167 16.41 -5.38 -5.15
CA THR A 167 17.02 -6.37 -6.04
C THR A 167 16.12 -7.56 -6.33
N LEU A 168 15.12 -7.85 -5.47
CA LEU A 168 14.14 -8.91 -5.68
C LEU A 168 13.09 -8.56 -6.75
N PHE A 169 13.02 -7.30 -7.22
CA PHE A 169 12.17 -6.96 -8.37
C PHE A 169 12.84 -7.35 -9.69
N LYS A 170 12.53 -8.54 -10.20
CA LYS A 170 13.17 -9.14 -11.38
C LYS A 170 12.37 -8.99 -12.67
N GLY A 171 13.07 -8.93 -13.80
CA GLY A 171 12.51 -9.17 -15.14
C GLY A 171 11.56 -8.10 -15.69
N ARG A 172 11.47 -6.91 -15.07
CA ARG A 172 10.51 -5.85 -15.45
C ARG A 172 11.14 -4.47 -15.65
N ARG A 173 12.46 -4.41 -15.79
CA ARG A 173 13.18 -3.14 -15.95
C ARG A 173 12.74 -2.40 -17.20
N ASP A 174 12.64 -3.11 -18.32
CA ASP A 174 12.23 -2.55 -19.61
C ASP A 174 10.76 -2.11 -19.54
N THR A 175 9.89 -2.93 -18.93
CA THR A 175 8.48 -2.57 -18.70
C THR A 175 8.32 -1.30 -17.88
N LEU A 176 9.14 -1.09 -16.84
CA LEU A 176 9.16 0.17 -16.08
C LEU A 176 9.60 1.35 -16.93
N GLN A 177 10.62 1.18 -17.78
CA GLN A 177 11.10 2.23 -18.68
C GLN A 177 10.06 2.57 -19.75
N ASP A 178 9.40 1.59 -20.34
CA ASP A 178 8.34 1.80 -21.33
C ASP A 178 7.12 2.47 -20.68
N LEU A 179 6.77 2.07 -19.45
CA LEU A 179 5.73 2.75 -18.68
C LEU A 179 6.09 4.22 -18.42
N HIS A 180 7.33 4.47 -17.99
CA HIS A 180 7.83 5.82 -17.76
C HIS A 180 7.75 6.68 -19.02
N ARG A 181 8.24 6.14 -20.15
CA ARG A 181 8.18 6.78 -21.46
C ARG A 181 6.73 7.10 -21.86
N THR A 182 5.81 6.16 -21.61
CA THR A 182 4.38 6.32 -21.91
C THR A 182 3.79 7.50 -21.15
N LEU A 183 4.10 7.62 -19.86
CA LEU A 183 3.57 8.70 -19.02
C LEU A 183 4.19 10.08 -19.32
N VAL A 184 5.49 10.12 -19.64
CA VAL A 184 6.24 11.39 -19.77
C VAL A 184 6.28 11.94 -21.20
N GLN A 185 6.42 11.09 -22.22
CA GLN A 185 6.70 11.55 -23.60
C GLN A 185 5.48 11.65 -24.50
N ARG A 186 4.35 11.04 -24.14
CA ARG A 186 3.10 11.13 -24.91
C ARG A 186 2.16 12.13 -24.24
N ALA A 187 1.19 12.65 -24.99
CA ALA A 187 0.04 13.36 -24.43
C ALA A 187 -0.84 12.49 -23.48
N ALA A 188 -0.43 11.25 -23.21
CA ALA A 188 -1.10 10.30 -22.33
C ALA A 188 -0.51 10.40 -20.92
N ASN A 189 -1.14 11.22 -20.06
CA ASN A 189 -0.80 11.29 -18.64
C ASN A 189 -1.45 10.15 -17.82
N LYS A 190 -1.92 9.08 -18.48
CA LYS A 190 -2.77 8.02 -17.89
C LYS A 190 -2.43 6.66 -18.51
N ALA A 191 -2.13 5.67 -17.68
CA ALA A 191 -1.87 4.30 -18.11
C ALA A 191 -2.63 3.28 -17.27
N VAL A 192 -3.07 2.18 -17.89
CA VAL A 192 -3.75 1.06 -17.26
C VAL A 192 -2.87 -0.19 -17.40
N ILE A 193 -2.53 -0.79 -16.26
CA ILE A 193 -1.79 -2.04 -16.17
C ILE A 193 -2.78 -3.20 -16.06
N THR A 194 -2.78 -4.06 -17.06
CA THR A 194 -3.62 -5.25 -17.15
C THR A 194 -2.78 -6.52 -17.22
N ALA A 195 -3.38 -7.68 -16.98
CA ALA A 195 -2.72 -8.95 -17.30
C ALA A 195 -2.90 -9.24 -18.80
N ASN A 196 -1.92 -9.90 -19.43
CA ASN A 196 -2.04 -10.32 -20.84
C ASN A 196 -3.29 -11.21 -21.04
N GLN A 197 -3.93 -11.15 -22.22
CA GLN A 197 -5.25 -11.76 -22.46
C GLN A 197 -5.27 -13.28 -22.23
N THR A 198 -4.15 -13.97 -22.47
CA THR A 198 -3.98 -15.41 -22.21
C THR A 198 -3.97 -15.77 -20.73
N ILE A 199 -3.68 -14.78 -19.87
CA ILE A 199 -3.58 -14.89 -18.41
C ILE A 199 -4.51 -13.89 -17.69
N ALA A 200 -5.44 -13.30 -18.43
CA ALA A 200 -6.38 -12.31 -17.93
C ALA A 200 -7.33 -12.99 -16.93
N GLY A 201 -7.45 -12.39 -15.74
CA GLY A 201 -8.12 -12.98 -14.58
C GLY A 201 -7.17 -13.48 -13.49
N MET A 202 -5.91 -13.79 -13.82
CA MET A 202 -4.94 -14.31 -12.84
C MET A 202 -4.50 -13.22 -11.85
N GLY A 203 -4.82 -13.44 -10.57
CA GLY A 203 -4.21 -12.73 -9.46
C GLY A 203 -2.75 -13.16 -9.27
N GLY A 204 -1.85 -12.22 -8.95
CA GLY A 204 -0.46 -12.55 -8.60
C GLY A 204 0.61 -12.34 -9.67
N VAL A 205 0.25 -11.83 -10.87
CA VAL A 205 1.23 -11.47 -11.93
C VAL A 205 2.07 -10.22 -11.62
N GLY A 206 1.71 -9.46 -10.57
CA GLY A 206 2.49 -8.31 -10.11
C GLY A 206 2.06 -6.93 -10.63
N LYS A 207 0.80 -6.74 -11.07
CA LYS A 207 0.27 -5.42 -11.52
C LYS A 207 0.49 -4.31 -10.49
N THR A 208 -0.03 -4.49 -9.28
CA THR A 208 0.16 -3.57 -8.14
C THR A 208 1.62 -3.41 -7.77
N ARG A 209 2.43 -4.47 -7.90
CA ARG A 209 3.86 -4.38 -7.60
C ARG A 209 4.58 -3.48 -8.60
N LEU A 210 4.30 -3.61 -9.90
CA LEU A 210 4.89 -2.76 -10.93
C LEU A 210 4.60 -1.28 -10.69
N THR A 211 3.35 -0.92 -10.36
CA THR A 211 2.98 0.49 -10.11
C THR A 211 3.64 1.05 -8.86
N LEU A 212 3.82 0.24 -7.80
CA LEU A 212 4.54 0.66 -6.60
C LEU A 212 6.05 0.82 -6.86
N GLU A 213 6.67 -0.11 -7.60
CA GLU A 213 8.08 0.03 -7.99
C GLU A 213 8.31 1.26 -8.86
N TYR A 214 7.38 1.56 -9.77
CA TYR A 214 7.41 2.79 -10.54
C TYR A 214 7.40 4.02 -9.63
N ALA A 215 6.46 4.07 -8.68
CA ALA A 215 6.33 5.20 -7.75
C ALA A 215 7.58 5.42 -6.90
N TRP A 216 8.23 4.34 -6.44
CA TRP A 216 9.48 4.43 -5.68
C TRP A 216 10.67 4.81 -6.55
N LYS A 217 10.82 4.17 -7.73
CA LYS A 217 11.94 4.41 -8.64
C LYS A 217 11.98 5.85 -9.15
N TYR A 218 10.81 6.41 -9.48
CA TYR A 218 10.67 7.76 -10.03
C TYR A 218 10.18 8.76 -8.97
N CYS A 219 10.44 8.49 -7.69
CA CYS A 219 9.86 9.25 -6.59
C CYS A 219 10.19 10.75 -6.62
N SER A 220 11.40 11.11 -7.05
CA SER A 220 11.90 12.48 -7.16
C SER A 220 11.20 13.31 -8.24
N GLU A 221 10.44 12.67 -9.12
CA GLU A 221 9.73 13.36 -10.20
C GLU A 221 8.36 13.88 -9.76
N TYR A 222 7.88 13.41 -8.61
CA TYR A 222 6.53 13.67 -8.16
C TYR A 222 6.46 14.50 -6.88
N SER A 223 5.61 15.51 -6.88
CA SER A 223 5.23 16.37 -5.74
C SER A 223 4.34 15.66 -4.71
N ALA A 224 3.69 14.57 -5.11
CA ALA A 224 2.95 13.66 -4.26
C ALA A 224 2.81 12.28 -4.93
N ARG A 225 2.80 11.20 -4.14
CA ARG A 225 2.60 9.82 -4.62
C ARG A 225 1.46 9.17 -3.86
N LEU A 226 0.34 9.05 -4.54
CA LEU A 226 -0.95 8.75 -3.95
C LEU A 226 -1.38 7.36 -4.40
N TYR A 227 -1.93 6.59 -3.47
CA TYR A 227 -2.44 5.25 -3.70
C TYR A 227 -3.86 5.16 -3.16
N VAL A 228 -4.77 4.68 -4.00
CA VAL A 228 -6.20 4.55 -3.70
C VAL A 228 -6.69 3.20 -4.22
N LYS A 229 -7.43 2.47 -3.39
CA LYS A 229 -8.21 1.32 -3.85
C LYS A 229 -9.50 1.80 -4.51
N ALA A 230 -9.84 1.20 -5.64
CA ALA A 230 -10.91 1.65 -6.51
C ALA A 230 -11.78 0.47 -7.01
N ASP A 231 -12.21 -0.39 -6.09
CA ASP A 231 -13.01 -1.59 -6.38
C ASP A 231 -14.51 -1.30 -6.60
N SER A 232 -15.00 -0.14 -6.14
CA SER A 232 -16.36 0.37 -6.32
C SER A 232 -16.39 1.90 -6.31
N LEU A 233 -17.48 2.51 -6.78
CA LEU A 233 -17.67 3.97 -6.75
C LEU A 233 -17.57 4.54 -5.33
N SER A 234 -18.26 3.93 -4.36
CA SER A 234 -18.25 4.39 -2.97
C SER A 234 -16.85 4.30 -2.34
N SER A 235 -16.13 3.21 -2.63
CA SER A 235 -14.74 3.01 -2.20
C SER A 235 -13.81 4.05 -2.81
N LEU A 236 -13.90 4.27 -4.13
CA LEU A 236 -13.11 5.27 -4.84
C LEU A 236 -13.32 6.68 -4.27
N ARG A 237 -14.57 7.12 -4.12
CA ARG A 237 -14.90 8.46 -3.59
C ARG A 237 -14.34 8.66 -2.19
N ARG A 238 -14.54 7.67 -1.31
CA ARG A 238 -14.07 7.71 0.08
C ARG A 238 -12.56 7.74 0.17
N ASN A 239 -11.89 6.82 -0.52
CA ASN A 239 -10.44 6.68 -0.45
C ASN A 239 -9.74 7.87 -1.11
N LEU A 240 -10.34 8.50 -2.13
CA LEU A 240 -9.88 9.78 -2.66
C LEU A 240 -10.02 10.91 -1.63
N ALA A 241 -11.17 11.01 -0.96
CA ALA A 241 -11.37 12.02 0.09
C ALA A 241 -10.33 11.86 1.22
N GLU A 242 -10.01 10.64 1.63
CA GLU A 242 -9.01 10.34 2.68
C GLU A 242 -7.60 10.84 2.35
N LEU A 243 -7.28 11.10 1.07
CA LEU A 243 -6.01 11.73 0.69
C LEU A 243 -5.84 13.16 1.22
N ALA A 244 -6.92 13.82 1.70
CA ALA A 244 -6.84 15.16 2.28
C ALA A 244 -5.78 15.25 3.39
N GLY A 245 -5.67 14.23 4.24
CA GLY A 245 -4.65 14.17 5.28
C GLY A 245 -3.22 14.10 4.71
N THR A 246 -2.99 13.21 3.74
CA THR A 246 -1.70 13.06 3.05
C THR A 246 -1.29 14.33 2.30
N LEU A 247 -2.26 15.02 1.70
CA LEU A 247 -2.07 16.25 0.94
C LEU A 247 -2.05 17.51 1.81
N GLN A 248 -2.34 17.38 3.11
CA GLN A 248 -2.48 18.49 4.06
C GLN A 248 -3.52 19.53 3.62
N VAL A 249 -4.59 19.06 2.96
CA VAL A 249 -5.76 19.87 2.62
C VAL A 249 -6.66 19.94 3.85
N PRO A 250 -7.22 21.11 4.21
CA PRO A 250 -8.12 21.23 5.37
C PRO A 250 -9.25 20.20 5.32
N VAL A 251 -9.39 19.43 6.39
CA VAL A 251 -10.48 18.46 6.54
C VAL A 251 -11.77 19.24 6.76
N VAL A 252 -12.78 18.92 5.96
CA VAL A 252 -14.12 19.52 5.98
C VAL A 252 -15.13 18.49 6.47
N ALA A 253 -16.32 18.93 6.86
CA ALA A 253 -17.27 18.08 7.58
C ALA A 253 -17.91 17.00 6.70
N SER A 254 -18.10 17.24 5.41
CA SER A 254 -18.71 16.27 4.49
C SER A 254 -17.69 15.56 3.60
N LEU A 255 -17.94 14.28 3.31
CA LEU A 255 -17.10 13.50 2.40
C LEU A 255 -17.01 14.12 1.01
N ASP A 256 -18.11 14.69 0.51
CA ASP A 256 -18.18 15.29 -0.82
C ASP A 256 -17.38 16.60 -0.91
N GLU A 257 -17.45 17.47 0.10
CA GLU A 257 -16.60 18.66 0.15
C GLU A 257 -15.13 18.27 0.26
N GLN A 258 -14.81 17.22 1.02
CA GLN A 258 -13.44 16.76 1.18
C GLN A 258 -12.89 16.16 -0.12
N LEU A 259 -13.69 15.34 -0.80
CA LEU A 259 -13.39 14.83 -2.13
C LEU A 259 -13.14 16.00 -3.10
N GLN A 260 -14.02 17.00 -3.11
CA GLN A 260 -13.87 18.15 -3.98
C GLN A 260 -12.60 18.96 -3.66
N ALA A 261 -12.24 19.10 -2.38
CA ALA A 261 -11.01 19.77 -1.97
C ALA A 261 -9.75 19.03 -2.46
N VAL A 262 -9.75 17.69 -2.38
CA VAL A 262 -8.69 16.85 -2.93
C VAL A 262 -8.61 16.99 -4.46
N LEU A 263 -9.74 16.93 -5.17
CA LEU A 263 -9.77 17.09 -6.62
C LEU A 263 -9.27 18.48 -7.05
N ASN A 264 -9.67 19.54 -6.35
CA ASN A 264 -9.17 20.89 -6.58
C ASN A 264 -7.65 20.97 -6.38
N TRP A 265 -7.12 20.29 -5.35
CA TRP A 265 -5.67 20.21 -5.13
C TRP A 265 -4.98 19.51 -6.31
N LEU A 266 -5.49 18.37 -6.78
CA LEU A 266 -4.93 17.64 -7.93
C LEU A 266 -5.02 18.44 -9.24
N GLN A 267 -6.06 19.28 -9.39
CA GLN A 267 -6.20 20.17 -10.53
C GLN A 267 -5.27 21.39 -10.46
N THR A 268 -4.91 21.87 -9.27
CA THR A 268 -4.10 23.08 -9.11
C THR A 268 -2.60 22.77 -9.01
N ASN A 269 -2.25 21.60 -8.48
CA ASN A 269 -0.88 21.17 -8.31
C ASN A 269 -0.45 20.27 -9.46
N ALA A 270 0.82 20.40 -9.85
CA ALA A 270 1.41 19.60 -10.91
C ALA A 270 2.31 18.48 -10.35
N ARG A 271 2.63 17.52 -11.22
CA ARG A 271 3.59 16.44 -10.97
C ARG A 271 3.20 15.54 -9.81
N TRP A 272 1.93 15.24 -9.59
CA TRP A 272 1.56 14.15 -8.67
C TRP A 272 1.42 12.83 -9.44
N LEU A 273 1.57 11.71 -8.73
CA LEU A 273 1.26 10.37 -9.23
C LEU A 273 0.09 9.81 -8.43
N LEU A 274 -0.97 9.35 -9.10
CA LEU A 274 -2.11 8.67 -8.47
C LEU A 274 -2.22 7.24 -8.99
N ILE A 275 -2.10 6.27 -8.08
CA ILE A 275 -2.31 4.84 -8.35
C ILE A 275 -3.74 4.49 -7.93
N LEU A 276 -4.55 4.01 -8.87
CA LEU A 276 -5.88 3.47 -8.67
C LEU A 276 -5.83 1.94 -8.78
N ASP A 277 -5.86 1.26 -7.65
CA ASP A 277 -5.63 -0.19 -7.56
C ASP A 277 -6.94 -0.97 -7.48
N ASN A 278 -6.96 -2.16 -8.11
CA ASN A 278 -8.08 -3.13 -8.11
C ASN A 278 -9.38 -2.63 -8.77
N VAL A 279 -9.26 -1.96 -9.92
CA VAL A 279 -10.42 -1.59 -10.73
C VAL A 279 -10.91 -2.80 -11.53
N ASP A 280 -11.48 -3.77 -10.82
CA ASP A 280 -11.78 -5.11 -11.34
C ASP A 280 -13.28 -5.30 -11.70
N THR A 281 -14.12 -4.29 -11.50
CA THR A 281 -15.56 -4.30 -11.82
C THR A 281 -15.90 -3.26 -12.89
N GLU A 282 -16.89 -3.53 -13.75
CA GLU A 282 -17.32 -2.52 -14.76
C GLU A 282 -17.81 -1.24 -14.07
N ALA A 283 -18.56 -1.35 -12.96
CA ALA A 283 -18.98 -0.19 -12.18
C ALA A 283 -17.80 0.62 -11.61
N GLY A 284 -16.74 -0.04 -11.14
CA GLY A 284 -15.51 0.62 -10.69
C GLY A 284 -14.76 1.29 -11.85
N LYS A 285 -14.71 0.63 -13.01
CA LYS A 285 -14.13 1.19 -14.24
C LYS A 285 -14.88 2.43 -14.70
N ASP A 286 -16.21 2.38 -14.78
CA ASP A 286 -17.05 3.53 -15.15
C ASP A 286 -16.81 4.70 -14.19
N ALA A 287 -16.82 4.42 -12.87
CA ALA A 287 -16.50 5.43 -11.86
C ALA A 287 -15.13 6.07 -12.08
N VAL A 288 -14.09 5.28 -12.33
CA VAL A 288 -12.74 5.82 -12.60
C VAL A 288 -12.73 6.67 -13.87
N LEU A 289 -13.35 6.20 -14.97
CA LEU A 289 -13.42 6.92 -16.23
C LEU A 289 -14.11 8.29 -16.08
N ASP A 290 -15.10 8.41 -15.20
CA ASP A 290 -15.77 9.68 -14.89
C ASP A 290 -14.85 10.69 -14.17
N PHE A 291 -13.88 10.23 -13.36
CA PHE A 291 -12.92 11.09 -12.67
C PHE A 291 -11.73 11.49 -13.54
N LEU A 292 -11.30 10.64 -14.48
CA LEU A 292 -10.09 10.87 -15.28
C LEU A 292 -10.01 12.25 -15.98
N PRO A 293 -11.09 12.84 -16.52
CA PRO A 293 -11.05 14.17 -17.13
C PRO A 293 -10.61 15.29 -16.17
N GLN A 294 -10.84 15.11 -14.87
CA GLN A 294 -10.46 16.06 -13.82
C GLN A 294 -8.98 15.94 -13.40
N LEU A 295 -8.28 14.94 -13.92
CA LEU A 295 -6.94 14.53 -13.50
C LEU A 295 -5.92 14.83 -14.63
N THR A 296 -5.55 16.10 -14.77
CA THR A 296 -4.75 16.60 -15.92
C THR A 296 -3.31 16.97 -15.58
N ASN A 297 -3.02 17.40 -14.34
CA ASN A 297 -1.72 18.00 -14.00
C ASN A 297 -0.72 17.00 -13.39
N GLY A 298 -1.06 15.71 -13.38
CA GLY A 298 -0.20 14.63 -12.91
C GLY A 298 -0.42 13.34 -13.70
N HIS A 299 0.18 12.26 -13.22
CA HIS A 299 0.10 10.94 -13.83
C HIS A 299 -0.87 10.03 -13.09
N VAL A 300 -1.63 9.23 -13.83
CA VAL A 300 -2.54 8.22 -13.27
C VAL A 300 -2.11 6.84 -13.73
N LEU A 301 -1.93 5.93 -12.78
CA LEU A 301 -1.71 4.51 -13.01
C LEU A 301 -2.91 3.72 -12.50
N ILE A 302 -3.48 2.85 -13.32
CA ILE A 302 -4.62 2.03 -12.94
C ILE A 302 -4.20 0.56 -12.97
N THR A 303 -4.58 -0.24 -11.99
CA THR A 303 -4.44 -1.70 -12.07
C THR A 303 -5.81 -2.36 -12.21
N SER A 304 -5.91 -3.33 -13.11
CA SER A 304 -7.20 -4.00 -13.40
C SER A 304 -7.02 -5.43 -13.90
N ARG A 305 -8.00 -6.28 -13.60
CA ARG A 305 -8.21 -7.60 -14.23
C ARG A 305 -9.12 -7.53 -15.46
N LEU A 306 -9.81 -6.42 -15.68
CA LEU A 306 -10.64 -6.24 -16.88
C LEU A 306 -9.74 -6.15 -18.09
N ALA A 307 -10.02 -6.98 -19.10
CA ALA A 307 -9.19 -7.10 -20.29
C ALA A 307 -9.33 -5.89 -21.23
N THR A 308 -10.46 -5.18 -21.17
CA THR A 308 -10.83 -4.15 -22.14
C THR A 308 -11.00 -2.79 -21.46
N TRP A 309 -10.12 -1.87 -21.81
CA TRP A 309 -10.18 -0.46 -21.43
C TRP A 309 -10.31 0.39 -22.69
N THR A 310 -11.19 1.38 -22.65
CA THR A 310 -11.49 2.28 -23.78
C THR A 310 -11.28 3.72 -23.34
N GLY A 311 -10.85 4.59 -24.26
CA GLY A 311 -10.69 6.03 -24.00
C GLY A 311 -9.24 6.51 -24.13
N THR A 312 -8.84 7.45 -23.29
CA THR A 312 -7.52 8.13 -23.31
C THR A 312 -6.44 7.39 -22.51
N THR A 313 -6.70 6.16 -22.09
CA THR A 313 -5.77 5.35 -21.30
C THR A 313 -4.93 4.45 -22.19
N GLU A 314 -3.61 4.45 -21.98
CA GLU A 314 -2.70 3.51 -22.61
C GLU A 314 -2.68 2.19 -21.83
N GLN A 315 -2.92 1.06 -22.51
CA GLN A 315 -2.98 -0.24 -21.85
C GLN A 315 -1.63 -0.96 -21.94
N ILE A 316 -1.07 -1.33 -20.80
CA ILE A 316 0.16 -2.13 -20.68
C ILE A 316 -0.24 -3.51 -20.18
N ALA A 317 -0.03 -4.52 -21.01
CA ALA A 317 -0.25 -5.91 -20.66
C ALA A 317 0.99 -6.50 -19.98
N LEU A 318 0.81 -7.05 -18.77
CA LEU A 318 1.85 -7.80 -18.07
C LEU A 318 1.67 -9.30 -18.28
N ASP A 319 2.75 -9.94 -18.71
CA ASP A 319 2.87 -11.40 -18.72
C ASP A 319 3.34 -11.95 -17.36
N VAL A 320 3.63 -13.25 -17.24
CA VAL A 320 4.43 -13.84 -16.15
C VAL A 320 5.91 -13.42 -16.25
N LEU A 321 6.77 -13.82 -15.30
CA LEU A 321 8.21 -13.56 -15.41
C LEU A 321 8.84 -14.43 -16.50
N SER A 322 9.96 -13.97 -17.07
CA SER A 322 10.82 -14.84 -17.87
C SER A 322 11.42 -15.94 -17.00
N GLU A 323 11.81 -17.06 -17.61
CA GLU A 323 12.49 -18.15 -16.91
C GLU A 323 13.75 -17.64 -16.18
N SER A 324 14.57 -16.82 -16.84
CA SER A 324 15.76 -16.22 -16.23
C SER A 324 15.43 -15.39 -14.99
N ALA A 325 14.43 -14.51 -15.06
CA ALA A 325 14.04 -13.65 -13.95
C ALA A 325 13.43 -14.44 -12.78
N ALA A 326 12.65 -15.48 -13.06
CA ALA A 326 12.08 -16.35 -12.04
C ALA A 326 13.16 -17.18 -11.32
N VAL A 327 14.15 -17.68 -12.05
CA VAL A 327 15.30 -18.41 -11.50
C VAL A 327 16.17 -17.50 -10.64
N GLU A 328 16.54 -16.33 -11.16
CA GLU A 328 17.29 -15.32 -10.40
C GLU A 328 16.56 -14.93 -9.10
N PHE A 329 15.24 -14.73 -9.19
CA PHE A 329 14.42 -14.45 -8.02
C PHE A 329 14.52 -15.57 -6.98
N LEU A 330 14.29 -16.83 -7.35
CA LEU A 330 14.35 -17.96 -6.41
C LEU A 330 15.73 -18.12 -5.77
N LEU A 331 16.79 -17.98 -6.57
CA LEU A 331 18.17 -18.12 -6.09
C LEU A 331 18.53 -17.02 -5.08
N GLU A 332 18.17 -15.77 -5.38
CA GLU A 332 18.42 -14.62 -4.51
C GLU A 332 17.55 -14.65 -3.25
N ARG A 333 16.23 -14.88 -3.41
CA ARG A 333 15.24 -14.91 -2.32
C ARG A 333 15.54 -15.96 -1.26
N THR A 334 16.21 -17.05 -1.65
CA THR A 334 16.58 -18.17 -0.79
C THR A 334 18.07 -18.24 -0.47
N ALA A 335 18.85 -17.25 -0.91
CA ALA A 335 20.29 -17.23 -0.74
C ALA A 335 20.68 -17.34 0.74
N ASN A 336 21.69 -18.17 1.03
CA ASN A 336 22.26 -18.41 2.37
C ASN A 336 21.30 -19.06 3.40
N GLN A 337 20.07 -19.41 3.01
CA GLN A 337 19.06 -19.98 3.93
C GLN A 337 18.48 -21.31 3.44
N ARG A 338 18.56 -21.62 2.14
CA ARG A 338 18.22 -22.94 1.60
C ARG A 338 19.31 -23.98 1.88
N SER A 339 18.95 -25.27 1.83
CA SER A 339 19.97 -26.33 1.74
C SER A 339 20.62 -26.30 0.36
N PRO A 340 21.96 -26.17 0.26
CA PRO A 340 22.65 -26.14 -1.02
C PRO A 340 22.57 -27.50 -1.72
N ALA A 341 22.41 -27.49 -3.04
CA ALA A 341 22.53 -28.67 -3.89
C ALA A 341 23.49 -28.41 -5.05
N GLU A 342 24.15 -29.46 -5.56
CA GLU A 342 25.06 -29.36 -6.70
C GLU A 342 24.38 -28.81 -7.97
N ALA A 343 23.06 -29.05 -8.11
CA ALA A 343 22.26 -28.65 -9.26
C ALA A 343 21.32 -27.46 -8.98
N ASP A 344 21.64 -26.59 -8.00
CA ASP A 344 20.76 -25.50 -7.54
C ASP A 344 20.14 -24.67 -8.66
N ALA A 345 20.92 -24.26 -9.67
CA ALA A 345 20.41 -23.46 -10.79
C ALA A 345 19.42 -24.24 -11.67
N ALA A 346 19.69 -25.53 -11.91
CA ALA A 346 18.82 -26.40 -12.70
C ALA A 346 17.52 -26.74 -11.94
N ASP A 347 17.63 -27.03 -10.64
CA ASP A 347 16.47 -27.30 -9.79
C ASP A 347 15.61 -26.03 -9.61
N ALA A 348 16.22 -24.85 -9.50
CA ALA A 348 15.51 -23.57 -9.50
C ALA A 348 14.75 -23.33 -10.81
N ALA A 349 15.34 -23.68 -11.97
CA ALA A 349 14.66 -23.58 -13.27
C ALA A 349 13.48 -24.55 -13.39
N ALA A 350 13.65 -25.79 -12.92
CA ALA A 350 12.58 -26.77 -12.87
C ALA A 350 11.42 -26.29 -11.98
N LEU A 351 11.74 -25.80 -10.77
CA LEU A 351 10.75 -25.27 -9.85
C LEU A 351 10.06 -24.02 -10.41
N ALA A 352 10.80 -23.08 -11.01
CA ALA A 352 10.23 -21.88 -11.61
C ALA A 352 9.19 -22.21 -12.69
N ARG A 353 9.49 -23.22 -13.53
CA ARG A 353 8.58 -23.77 -14.54
C ARG A 353 7.34 -24.39 -13.91
N GLN A 354 7.53 -25.20 -12.87
CA GLN A 354 6.44 -25.82 -12.11
C GLN A 354 5.51 -24.78 -11.47
N LEU A 355 6.07 -23.65 -11.03
CA LEU A 355 5.32 -22.53 -10.46
C LEU A 355 4.69 -21.60 -11.52
N GLY A 356 4.81 -21.93 -12.80
CA GLY A 356 4.24 -21.15 -13.91
C GLY A 356 4.85 -19.75 -14.04
N TYR A 357 6.04 -19.53 -13.48
CA TYR A 357 6.74 -18.25 -13.46
C TYR A 357 5.93 -17.08 -12.84
N LEU A 358 4.94 -17.39 -12.01
CA LEU A 358 4.09 -16.39 -11.35
C LEU A 358 4.82 -15.78 -10.13
N PRO A 359 5.03 -14.44 -10.07
CA PRO A 359 5.71 -13.80 -8.94
C PRO A 359 5.15 -14.19 -7.57
N LEU A 360 3.83 -14.27 -7.44
CA LEU A 360 3.20 -14.65 -6.19
C LEU A 360 3.53 -16.11 -5.81
N ALA A 361 3.49 -17.06 -6.75
CA ALA A 361 3.84 -18.45 -6.47
C ALA A 361 5.33 -18.61 -6.11
N LEU A 362 6.20 -17.88 -6.79
CA LEU A 362 7.64 -17.86 -6.52
C LEU A 362 7.96 -17.32 -5.13
N GLU A 363 7.36 -16.19 -4.73
CA GLU A 363 7.58 -15.62 -3.38
C GLU A 363 7.13 -16.59 -2.28
N GLN A 364 5.97 -17.21 -2.45
CA GLN A 364 5.45 -18.18 -1.48
C GLN A 364 6.33 -19.43 -1.36
N ALA A 365 6.75 -20.00 -2.50
CA ALA A 365 7.67 -21.12 -2.51
C ALA A 365 9.03 -20.75 -1.89
N GLY A 366 9.57 -19.57 -2.22
CA GLY A 366 10.80 -19.06 -1.66
C GLY A 366 10.75 -18.88 -0.14
N ALA A 367 9.65 -18.32 0.38
CA ALA A 367 9.41 -18.18 1.81
C ALA A 367 9.40 -19.54 2.52
N PHE A 368 8.67 -20.52 1.97
CA PHE A 368 8.61 -21.87 2.51
C PHE A 368 9.99 -22.56 2.52
N ILE A 369 10.74 -22.44 1.42
CA ILE A 369 12.07 -23.03 1.29
C ILE A 369 13.01 -22.49 2.35
N VAL A 370 12.99 -21.17 2.57
CA VAL A 370 13.77 -20.50 3.63
C VAL A 370 13.37 -21.01 5.00
N GLN A 371 12.06 -21.04 5.30
CA GLN A 371 11.58 -21.42 6.63
C GLN A 371 11.93 -22.85 7.02
N HIS A 372 12.03 -23.76 6.05
CA HIS A 372 12.37 -25.17 6.28
C HIS A 372 13.80 -25.53 5.85
N ALA A 373 14.61 -24.56 5.45
CA ALA A 373 15.94 -24.75 4.87
C ALA A 373 15.99 -25.87 3.81
N LEU A 374 15.00 -25.95 2.93
CA LEU A 374 14.91 -27.02 1.92
C LEU A 374 15.80 -26.75 0.71
N SER A 375 16.12 -27.79 -0.06
CA SER A 375 16.57 -27.60 -1.45
C SER A 375 15.36 -27.42 -2.37
N PHE A 376 15.56 -26.85 -3.56
CA PHE A 376 14.50 -26.69 -4.57
C PHE A 376 13.85 -28.03 -4.96
N ALA A 377 14.66 -29.09 -5.14
CA ALA A 377 14.16 -30.43 -5.43
C ALA A 377 13.31 -31.01 -4.28
N ALA A 378 13.68 -30.75 -3.02
CA ALA A 378 12.91 -31.22 -1.87
C ALA A 378 11.55 -30.53 -1.78
N TYR A 379 11.50 -29.22 -2.05
CA TYR A 379 10.24 -28.49 -2.14
C TYR A 379 9.37 -28.98 -3.30
N SER A 380 9.95 -29.17 -4.49
CA SER A 380 9.24 -29.64 -5.69
C SER A 380 8.50 -30.97 -5.45
N ARG A 381 9.15 -31.93 -4.76
CA ARG A 381 8.50 -33.20 -4.38
C ARG A 381 7.30 -33.02 -3.44
N ARG A 382 7.38 -32.07 -2.50
CA ARG A 382 6.25 -31.76 -1.60
C ARG A 382 5.10 -31.13 -2.37
N TRP A 383 5.41 -30.23 -3.30
CA TRP A 383 4.43 -29.59 -4.16
C TRP A 383 3.69 -30.62 -5.02
N GLU A 384 4.42 -31.55 -5.65
CA GLU A 384 3.83 -32.63 -6.48
C GLU A 384 2.87 -33.50 -5.68
N ALA A 385 3.19 -33.80 -4.42
CA ALA A 385 2.33 -34.59 -3.55
C ALA A 385 1.00 -33.90 -3.21
N GLN A 386 0.95 -32.56 -3.28
CA GLN A 386 -0.27 -31.78 -3.02
C GLN A 386 -1.05 -31.45 -4.28
N GLU A 387 -0.38 -31.36 -5.43
CA GLU A 387 -0.96 -30.90 -6.69
C GLU A 387 -2.19 -31.71 -7.14
N HIS A 388 -2.21 -33.01 -6.87
CA HIS A 388 -3.36 -33.87 -7.19
C HIS A 388 -4.58 -33.56 -6.29
N LYS A 389 -4.38 -33.12 -5.05
CA LYS A 389 -5.48 -32.77 -4.14
C LYS A 389 -6.18 -31.47 -4.58
N VAL A 390 -5.43 -30.55 -5.19
CA VAL A 390 -5.93 -29.24 -5.68
C VAL A 390 -6.87 -29.39 -6.88
N LEU A 391 -6.73 -30.45 -7.68
CA LEU A 391 -7.67 -30.74 -8.77
C LEU A 391 -9.10 -31.00 -8.30
N GLY A 392 -9.28 -31.38 -7.03
CA GLY A 392 -10.60 -31.56 -6.41
C GLY A 392 -11.25 -30.27 -5.92
N TRP A 393 -10.60 -29.12 -6.06
CA TRP A 393 -11.10 -27.83 -5.54
C TRP A 393 -12.22 -27.25 -6.42
N SER A 394 -12.91 -26.24 -5.89
CA SER A 394 -14.00 -25.56 -6.59
C SER A 394 -13.59 -25.08 -7.97
N LYS A 395 -14.43 -25.38 -8.98
CA LYS A 395 -14.25 -24.90 -10.36
C LYS A 395 -14.16 -23.38 -10.45
N ASP A 396 -14.82 -22.67 -9.54
CA ASP A 396 -14.78 -21.21 -9.48
C ASP A 396 -13.41 -20.69 -9.03
N LEU A 397 -12.76 -21.32 -8.03
CA LEU A 397 -11.40 -20.98 -7.61
C LEU A 397 -10.38 -21.31 -8.72
N LEU A 398 -10.51 -22.49 -9.33
CA LEU A 398 -9.66 -22.93 -10.44
C LEU A 398 -9.83 -22.08 -11.70
N GLY A 399 -10.97 -21.39 -11.87
CA GLY A 399 -11.17 -20.42 -12.95
C GLY A 399 -10.59 -19.04 -12.66
N ARG A 400 -10.39 -18.67 -11.39
CA ARG A 400 -9.90 -17.35 -10.96
C ARG A 400 -8.40 -17.30 -10.68
N TYR A 401 -7.79 -18.44 -10.38
CA TYR A 401 -6.38 -18.53 -9.98
C TYR A 401 -5.67 -19.71 -10.64
N ASP A 402 -4.39 -19.51 -10.95
CA ASP A 402 -3.54 -20.57 -11.49
C ASP A 402 -3.40 -21.72 -10.49
N ARG A 403 -3.39 -22.95 -11.01
CA ARG A 403 -3.18 -24.17 -10.22
C ARG A 403 -1.88 -24.12 -9.43
N SER A 404 -0.84 -23.50 -9.98
CA SER A 404 0.45 -23.44 -9.31
C SER A 404 0.40 -22.63 -8.03
N VAL A 405 -0.32 -21.51 -8.06
CA VAL A 405 -0.53 -20.66 -6.89
C VAL A 405 -1.33 -21.44 -5.86
N LEU A 406 -2.46 -22.03 -6.23
CA LEU A 406 -3.32 -22.80 -5.32
C LEU A 406 -2.56 -23.97 -4.66
N THR A 407 -1.74 -24.69 -5.44
CA THR A 407 -0.92 -25.80 -4.93
C THR A 407 0.14 -25.33 -3.95
N THR A 408 0.84 -24.24 -4.26
CA THR A 408 1.82 -23.65 -3.36
C THR A 408 1.19 -23.25 -2.02
N TRP A 409 0.02 -22.63 -2.03
CA TRP A 409 -0.70 -22.28 -0.80
C TRP A 409 -1.13 -23.52 0.00
N SER A 410 -1.60 -24.58 -0.68
CA SER A 410 -1.97 -25.85 -0.02
C SER A 410 -0.79 -26.48 0.72
N VAL A 411 0.41 -26.47 0.12
CA VAL A 411 1.64 -26.98 0.76
C VAL A 411 1.95 -26.20 2.03
N THR A 412 1.85 -24.88 1.96
CA THR A 412 2.18 -23.97 3.06
C THR A 412 1.16 -24.04 4.20
N PHE A 413 -0.14 -24.14 3.89
CA PHE A 413 -1.21 -24.20 4.89
C PHE A 413 -1.04 -25.39 5.86
N GLU A 414 -0.59 -26.55 5.36
CA GLU A 414 -0.31 -27.74 6.20
C GLU A 414 0.82 -27.52 7.22
N GLN A 415 1.68 -26.50 7.05
CA GLN A 415 2.82 -26.24 7.94
C GLN A 415 2.57 -25.13 8.97
N LEU A 416 1.44 -24.43 8.89
CA LEU A 416 1.06 -23.44 9.89
C LEU A 416 0.89 -24.12 11.26
N ASP A 417 1.40 -23.48 12.31
CA ASP A 417 1.18 -23.92 13.70
C ASP A 417 -0.23 -23.55 14.18
N SER A 418 -0.58 -23.90 15.42
CA SER A 418 -1.89 -23.60 15.99
C SER A 418 -2.19 -22.10 16.01
N ASP A 419 -1.19 -21.28 16.32
CA ASP A 419 -1.37 -19.82 16.39
C ASP A 419 -1.56 -19.20 15.00
N GLY A 420 -0.74 -19.59 14.03
CA GLY A 420 -0.84 -19.16 12.64
C GLY A 420 -2.18 -19.57 12.01
N ARG A 421 -2.62 -20.81 12.22
CA ARG A 421 -3.95 -21.28 11.73
C ARG A 421 -5.09 -20.56 12.44
N GLY A 422 -5.03 -20.47 13.76
CA GLY A 422 -6.05 -19.82 14.57
C GLY A 422 -6.22 -18.35 14.20
N LEU A 423 -5.11 -17.65 13.93
CA LEU A 423 -5.14 -16.28 13.45
C LEU A 423 -5.66 -16.18 12.02
N LEU A 424 -5.21 -17.06 11.12
CA LEU A 424 -5.66 -17.06 9.72
C LEU A 424 -7.18 -17.25 9.60
N HIS A 425 -7.77 -18.13 10.43
CA HIS A 425 -9.23 -18.32 10.51
C HIS A 425 -9.98 -17.07 11.00
N LEU A 426 -9.35 -16.23 11.83
CA LEU A 426 -9.94 -14.96 12.24
C LEU A 426 -9.91 -13.94 11.11
N LEU A 427 -8.72 -13.79 10.51
CA LEU A 427 -8.46 -12.72 9.56
C LEU A 427 -9.10 -12.96 8.19
N CYS A 428 -9.49 -14.20 7.87
CA CYS A 428 -10.10 -14.53 6.57
C CYS A 428 -11.44 -13.80 6.34
N TRP A 429 -12.15 -13.45 7.42
CA TRP A 429 -13.41 -12.72 7.38
C TRP A 429 -13.27 -11.22 7.22
N LEU A 430 -12.05 -10.67 7.31
CA LEU A 430 -11.80 -9.24 7.26
C LEU A 430 -11.57 -8.76 5.81
N SER A 431 -11.62 -7.44 5.60
CA SER A 431 -11.22 -6.84 4.31
C SER A 431 -9.74 -7.10 3.99
N PRO A 432 -9.32 -7.20 2.71
CA PRO A 432 -7.90 -7.22 2.29
C PRO A 432 -7.16 -5.88 2.49
N ASP A 433 -7.74 -4.93 3.21
CA ASP A 433 -7.07 -3.72 3.68
C ASP A 433 -6.04 -4.02 4.77
N PRO A 434 -5.08 -3.11 5.04
CA PRO A 434 -4.18 -3.26 6.16
C PRO A 434 -4.96 -3.39 7.47
N ILE A 435 -4.79 -4.54 8.14
CA ILE A 435 -5.41 -4.91 9.41
C ILE A 435 -4.53 -4.36 10.54
N PRO A 436 -5.07 -3.52 11.45
CA PRO A 436 -4.30 -3.01 12.59
C PRO A 436 -3.84 -4.14 13.51
N VAL A 437 -2.59 -4.12 13.95
CA VAL A 437 -2.09 -5.09 14.94
C VAL A 437 -2.86 -4.95 16.27
N SER A 438 -3.21 -3.73 16.66
CA SER A 438 -4.03 -3.45 17.84
C SER A 438 -5.43 -4.09 17.80
N LEU A 439 -6.00 -4.27 16.60
CA LEU A 439 -7.25 -5.02 16.39
C LEU A 439 -7.02 -6.52 16.65
N ILE A 440 -5.93 -7.08 16.11
CA ILE A 440 -5.59 -8.49 16.28
C ILE A 440 -5.30 -8.82 17.75
N GLU A 441 -4.73 -7.89 18.50
CA GLU A 441 -4.46 -8.05 19.93
C GLU A 441 -5.74 -8.16 20.79
N GLN A 442 -6.89 -7.64 20.32
CA GLN A 442 -8.16 -7.74 21.07
C GLN A 442 -8.65 -9.17 21.23
N GLN A 443 -8.22 -10.12 20.39
CA GLN A 443 -8.67 -11.50 20.50
C GLN A 443 -8.37 -12.12 21.89
N ARG A 444 -7.32 -11.63 22.58
CA ARG A 444 -6.93 -12.09 23.93
C ARG A 444 -8.00 -11.81 24.99
N GLN A 445 -8.92 -10.88 24.74
CA GLN A 445 -9.97 -10.49 25.68
C GLN A 445 -11.28 -11.28 25.50
N THR A 446 -11.41 -12.04 24.40
CA THR A 446 -12.68 -12.68 23.98
C THR A 446 -13.01 -14.02 24.67
N GLY A 447 -12.22 -14.45 25.66
CA GLY A 447 -12.53 -15.63 26.49
C GLY A 447 -12.46 -17.00 25.79
N ALA A 448 -11.74 -17.12 24.66
CA ALA A 448 -11.49 -18.41 24.03
C ALA A 448 -10.69 -19.36 24.95
N GLU A 449 -11.02 -20.65 24.96
CA GLU A 449 -10.43 -21.66 25.86
C GLU A 449 -8.90 -21.82 25.70
N GLU A 450 -8.34 -21.44 24.54
CA GLU A 450 -6.91 -21.16 24.38
C GLU A 450 -6.73 -19.90 23.51
N PRO A 451 -6.22 -18.77 24.06
CA PRO A 451 -6.00 -17.57 23.28
C PRO A 451 -4.83 -17.78 22.31
N VAL A 452 -5.09 -17.61 21.01
CA VAL A 452 -4.05 -17.54 19.98
C VAL A 452 -3.06 -16.43 20.36
N ASP A 453 -1.76 -16.76 20.38
CA ASP A 453 -0.76 -15.72 20.57
C ASP A 453 -0.66 -14.89 19.29
N SER A 454 -1.25 -13.68 19.31
CA SER A 454 -1.26 -12.76 18.19
C SER A 454 0.11 -12.53 17.56
N GLU A 455 1.17 -12.33 18.37
CA GLU A 455 2.50 -12.03 17.81
C GLU A 455 3.14 -13.29 17.24
N ALA A 456 2.98 -14.46 17.89
CA ALA A 456 3.45 -15.73 17.34
C ALA A 456 2.72 -16.09 16.04
N GLY A 457 1.39 -15.92 16.00
CA GLY A 457 0.57 -16.14 14.81
C GLY A 457 0.92 -15.19 13.67
N ILE A 458 1.13 -13.89 13.96
CA ILE A 458 1.62 -12.93 12.96
C ILE A 458 2.99 -13.35 12.45
N ALA A 459 3.93 -13.71 13.33
CA ALA A 459 5.26 -14.15 12.95
C ALA A 459 5.22 -15.41 12.08
N ASN A 460 4.39 -16.40 12.44
CA ASN A 460 4.20 -17.63 11.67
C ASN A 460 3.67 -17.33 10.26
N LEU A 461 2.62 -16.51 10.15
CA LEU A 461 2.03 -16.16 8.86
C LEU A 461 2.94 -15.26 8.01
N VAL A 462 3.73 -14.37 8.62
CA VAL A 462 4.73 -13.55 7.91
C VAL A 462 5.88 -14.41 7.41
N ALA A 463 6.35 -15.39 8.19
CA ALA A 463 7.42 -16.31 7.79
C ALA A 463 7.09 -17.07 6.50
N TYR A 464 5.81 -17.35 6.28
CA TYR A 464 5.31 -18.01 5.09
C TYR A 464 4.72 -17.05 4.04
N SER A 465 4.88 -15.72 4.19
CA SER A 465 4.33 -14.71 3.28
C SER A 465 2.80 -14.73 3.11
N PHE A 466 2.04 -15.31 4.06
CA PHE A 466 0.58 -15.20 4.15
C PHE A 466 0.15 -13.79 4.57
N LEU A 467 0.92 -13.20 5.49
CA LEU A 467 0.80 -11.81 5.91
C LEU A 467 2.04 -11.02 5.51
N LYS A 468 1.86 -9.72 5.27
CA LYS A 468 2.95 -8.75 5.16
C LYS A 468 2.80 -7.68 6.23
N ARG A 469 3.82 -7.48 7.04
CA ARG A 469 3.84 -6.45 8.09
C ARG A 469 4.26 -5.10 7.50
N SER A 470 3.62 -4.02 7.94
CA SER A 470 4.06 -2.65 7.63
C SER A 470 5.39 -2.33 8.29
N GLU A 471 6.09 -1.32 7.78
CA GLU A 471 7.40 -0.89 8.28
C GLU A 471 7.36 -0.43 9.74
N ASP A 472 6.33 0.33 10.10
CA ASP A 472 6.03 0.79 11.47
C ASP A 472 5.52 -0.33 12.40
N ARG A 473 5.32 -1.53 11.86
CA ARG A 473 4.77 -2.72 12.53
C ARG A 473 3.37 -2.57 13.12
N GLN A 474 2.64 -1.51 12.76
CA GLN A 474 1.30 -1.21 13.28
C GLN A 474 0.18 -1.91 12.51
N SER A 475 0.47 -2.47 11.33
CA SER A 475 -0.52 -3.17 10.52
C SER A 475 0.06 -4.39 9.82
N VAL A 476 -0.83 -5.30 9.42
CA VAL A 476 -0.54 -6.43 8.56
C VAL A 476 -1.51 -6.44 7.39
N SER A 477 -1.03 -6.80 6.20
CA SER A 477 -1.87 -6.97 5.02
C SER A 477 -1.93 -8.44 4.64
N MET A 478 -3.13 -8.91 4.31
CA MET A 478 -3.37 -10.27 3.83
C MET A 478 -3.80 -10.21 2.36
N HIS A 479 -3.19 -11.04 1.53
CA HIS A 479 -3.57 -11.08 0.12
C HIS A 479 -4.98 -11.66 -0.02
N ARG A 480 -5.85 -11.06 -0.84
CA ARG A 480 -7.25 -11.50 -1.02
C ARG A 480 -7.39 -13.00 -1.33
N LEU A 481 -6.47 -13.56 -2.13
CA LEU A 481 -6.44 -15.01 -2.39
C LEU A 481 -6.31 -15.85 -1.12
N VAL A 482 -5.51 -15.40 -0.14
CA VAL A 482 -5.35 -16.09 1.15
C VAL A 482 -6.66 -16.13 1.89
N GLN A 483 -7.38 -15.00 1.94
CA GLN A 483 -8.71 -14.92 2.56
C GLN A 483 -9.67 -15.90 1.89
N GLU A 484 -9.72 -15.91 0.54
CA GLU A 484 -10.61 -16.79 -0.22
C GLU A 484 -10.27 -18.28 -0.07
N ILE A 485 -8.99 -18.65 -0.10
CA ILE A 485 -8.53 -20.03 0.13
C ILE A 485 -8.85 -20.46 1.56
N CYS A 486 -8.58 -19.60 2.55
CA CYS A 486 -8.87 -19.90 3.95
C CYS A 486 -10.38 -20.09 4.16
N GLU A 487 -11.22 -19.19 3.66
CA GLU A 487 -12.69 -19.28 3.76
C GLU A 487 -13.20 -20.56 3.05
N TYR A 488 -12.59 -20.96 1.94
CA TYR A 488 -12.93 -22.19 1.22
C TYR A 488 -12.58 -23.46 2.01
N HIS A 489 -11.40 -23.51 2.63
CA HIS A 489 -10.93 -24.68 3.38
C HIS A 489 -11.46 -24.76 4.81
N LEU A 490 -11.98 -23.67 5.34
CA LEU A 490 -12.57 -23.67 6.67
C LEU A 490 -13.74 -24.67 6.69
N PRO A 491 -13.70 -25.73 7.52
CA PRO A 491 -14.76 -26.74 7.51
C PRO A 491 -16.12 -26.11 7.81
N GLU A 492 -17.17 -26.52 7.10
CA GLU A 492 -18.52 -25.93 7.22
C GLU A 492 -19.02 -25.85 8.67
N GLY A 493 -18.73 -26.88 9.48
CA GLY A 493 -19.08 -26.89 10.91
C GLY A 493 -18.35 -25.86 11.78
N MET A 494 -17.20 -25.34 11.32
CA MET A 494 -16.42 -24.31 12.03
C MET A 494 -16.70 -22.89 11.51
N LYS A 495 -17.17 -22.73 10.26
CA LYS A 495 -17.33 -21.40 9.63
C LYS A 495 -18.11 -20.41 10.49
N ARG A 496 -19.27 -20.82 10.99
CA ARG A 496 -20.12 -19.96 11.83
C ARG A 496 -19.40 -19.54 13.12
N GLY A 497 -18.75 -20.48 13.81
CA GLY A 497 -18.06 -20.21 15.07
C GLY A 497 -16.86 -19.25 14.89
N GLU A 498 -16.08 -19.43 13.83
CA GLU A 498 -14.95 -18.53 13.52
C GLU A 498 -15.42 -17.14 13.09
N LEU A 499 -16.49 -17.06 12.29
CA LEU A 499 -17.10 -15.78 11.92
C LEU A 499 -17.63 -15.04 13.16
N GLU A 500 -18.31 -15.74 14.07
CA GLU A 500 -18.75 -15.17 15.35
C GLU A 500 -17.58 -14.73 16.22
N ARG A 501 -16.45 -15.46 16.21
CA ARG A 501 -15.22 -15.08 16.93
C ARG A 501 -14.59 -13.81 16.36
N SER A 502 -14.46 -13.70 15.05
CA SER A 502 -13.98 -12.48 14.39
C SER A 502 -14.93 -11.29 14.60
N LEU A 503 -16.24 -11.55 14.63
CA LEU A 503 -17.25 -10.53 14.86
C LEU A 503 -17.18 -9.98 16.29
N ARG A 504 -16.95 -10.84 17.29
CA ARG A 504 -16.71 -10.41 18.67
C ARG A 504 -15.43 -9.59 18.78
N MET A 505 -14.33 -10.02 18.17
CA MET A 505 -13.07 -9.28 18.15
C MET A 505 -13.24 -7.83 17.64
N LEU A 506 -14.04 -7.63 16.57
CA LEU A 506 -14.32 -6.29 16.05
C LEU A 506 -15.28 -5.47 16.93
N ASN A 507 -16.29 -6.09 17.54
CA ASN A 507 -17.13 -5.42 18.54
C ASN A 507 -16.28 -4.93 19.72
N ASP A 508 -15.39 -5.77 20.23
CA ASP A 508 -14.55 -5.46 21.40
C ASP A 508 -13.52 -4.36 21.09
N PHE A 509 -13.04 -4.31 19.84
CA PHE A 509 -12.20 -3.22 19.36
C PHE A 509 -12.95 -1.89 19.26
N CYS A 510 -14.27 -1.90 19.06
CA CYS A 510 -15.12 -0.72 18.92
C CYS A 510 -15.93 -0.46 20.21
N THR A 511 -15.27 -0.47 21.38
CA THR A 511 -15.92 -0.39 22.71
C THR A 511 -16.06 1.02 23.30
N GLY A 512 -15.72 2.07 22.53
CA GLY A 512 -15.86 3.47 22.94
C GLY A 512 -17.17 4.11 22.49
N ASP A 513 -17.52 5.25 23.10
CA ASP A 513 -18.60 6.10 22.61
C ASP A 513 -18.30 6.53 21.18
N VAL A 514 -19.11 6.05 20.24
CA VAL A 514 -18.98 6.37 18.82
C VAL A 514 -19.19 7.87 18.54
N GLN A 515 -19.84 8.60 19.45
CA GLN A 515 -19.98 10.05 19.36
C GLN A 515 -18.70 10.80 19.73
N ASP A 516 -17.74 10.14 20.41
CA ASP A 516 -16.42 10.73 20.67
C ASP A 516 -15.52 10.61 19.44
N VAL A 517 -15.64 11.59 18.54
CA VAL A 517 -14.87 11.70 17.29
C VAL A 517 -13.35 11.63 17.47
N ARG A 518 -12.83 11.91 18.67
CA ARG A 518 -11.38 11.87 18.96
C ARG A 518 -10.84 10.44 18.97
N THR A 519 -11.71 9.45 19.19
CA THR A 519 -11.35 8.03 19.21
C THR A 519 -11.31 7.42 17.80
N TRP A 520 -11.96 8.05 16.83
CA TRP A 520 -12.11 7.51 15.48
C TRP A 520 -10.80 7.20 14.77
N PRO A 521 -9.77 8.07 14.78
CA PRO A 521 -8.52 7.79 14.09
C PRO A 521 -7.81 6.53 14.62
N ALA A 522 -7.99 6.20 15.90
CA ALA A 522 -7.36 5.03 16.52
C ALA A 522 -8.19 3.75 16.39
N MET A 523 -9.53 3.86 16.41
CA MET A 523 -10.43 2.71 16.48
C MET A 523 -11.21 2.54 15.17
N TYR A 524 -12.10 3.47 14.84
CA TYR A 524 -13.05 3.26 13.73
C TYR A 524 -12.43 3.40 12.35
N THR A 525 -11.62 4.43 12.11
CA THR A 525 -11.02 4.70 10.79
C THR A 525 -10.21 3.51 10.25
N PRO A 526 -9.27 2.92 11.01
CA PRO A 526 -8.50 1.79 10.49
C PRO A 526 -9.28 0.46 10.50
N ALA A 527 -10.30 0.30 11.35
CA ALA A 527 -11.15 -0.91 11.36
C ALA A 527 -12.26 -0.89 10.30
N TYR A 528 -12.62 0.29 9.78
CA TYR A 528 -13.80 0.51 8.97
C TYR A 528 -13.98 -0.45 7.78
N PRO A 529 -12.97 -0.72 6.94
CA PRO A 529 -13.14 -1.68 5.83
C PRO A 529 -13.47 -3.08 6.34
N HIS A 530 -12.87 -3.47 7.46
CA HIS A 530 -13.09 -4.77 8.09
C HIS A 530 -14.48 -4.87 8.73
N LEU A 531 -14.96 -3.79 9.35
CA LEU A 531 -16.30 -3.67 9.91
C LEU A 531 -17.37 -3.92 8.84
N LEU A 532 -17.29 -3.24 7.69
CA LEU A 532 -18.24 -3.45 6.60
C LEU A 532 -18.22 -4.88 6.05
N ARG A 533 -17.02 -5.45 5.87
CA ARG A 533 -16.87 -6.81 5.34
C ARG A 533 -17.47 -7.84 6.31
N ILE A 534 -17.25 -7.70 7.61
CA ILE A 534 -17.70 -8.68 8.58
C ILE A 534 -19.21 -8.61 8.82
N VAL A 535 -19.80 -7.40 8.91
CA VAL A 535 -21.27 -7.28 9.12
C VAL A 535 -22.04 -7.87 7.93
N ALA A 536 -21.55 -7.65 6.71
CA ALA A 536 -22.17 -8.24 5.51
C ALA A 536 -22.04 -9.78 5.50
N SER A 537 -20.94 -10.32 6.02
CA SER A 537 -20.73 -11.77 6.08
C SER A 537 -21.58 -12.41 7.19
N ALA A 538 -21.65 -11.77 8.36
CA ALA A 538 -22.43 -12.23 9.50
C ALA A 538 -23.95 -12.16 9.25
N ASP A 539 -24.42 -11.11 8.57
CA ASP A 539 -25.83 -10.97 8.18
C ASP A 539 -26.24 -12.06 7.17
N ARG A 540 -25.40 -12.33 6.15
CA ARG A 540 -25.62 -13.45 5.21
C ARG A 540 -25.64 -14.81 5.91
N ALA A 541 -24.87 -14.97 6.98
CA ALA A 541 -24.84 -16.18 7.79
C ALA A 541 -26.02 -16.29 8.78
N GLY A 542 -26.88 -15.27 8.88
CA GLY A 542 -28.00 -15.23 9.81
C GLY A 542 -27.56 -15.21 11.29
N ILE A 543 -26.41 -14.59 11.57
CA ILE A 543 -25.97 -14.32 12.96
C ILE A 543 -26.67 -13.03 13.39
N ALA A 544 -27.60 -13.11 14.34
CA ALA A 544 -28.38 -11.97 14.81
C ALA A 544 -27.54 -11.07 15.74
N GLU A 545 -27.35 -11.49 17.00
CA GLU A 545 -26.37 -10.89 17.91
C GLU A 545 -25.03 -11.64 17.79
N PRO A 546 -23.87 -10.95 17.79
CA PRO A 546 -23.66 -9.51 18.00
C PRO A 546 -23.66 -8.66 16.71
N THR A 547 -24.20 -9.15 15.59
CA THR A 547 -24.18 -8.43 14.30
C THR A 547 -24.96 -7.13 14.33
N ALA A 548 -26.17 -7.13 14.89
CA ALA A 548 -27.03 -5.95 14.94
C ALA A 548 -26.38 -4.79 15.73
N ARG A 549 -25.73 -5.11 16.85
CA ARG A 549 -24.97 -4.15 17.64
C ARG A 549 -23.85 -3.51 16.83
N LEU A 550 -23.04 -4.32 16.14
CA LEU A 550 -21.95 -3.79 15.32
C LEU A 550 -22.49 -2.97 14.14
N MET A 551 -23.56 -3.39 13.49
CA MET A 551 -24.23 -2.62 12.43
C MET A 551 -24.66 -1.24 12.95
N ASN A 552 -25.27 -1.19 14.14
CA ASN A 552 -25.69 0.06 14.76
C ASN A 552 -24.49 0.98 15.05
N GLN A 553 -23.40 0.44 15.62
CA GLN A 553 -22.18 1.21 15.88
C GLN A 553 -21.54 1.75 14.58
N VAL A 554 -21.42 0.90 13.55
CA VAL A 554 -20.85 1.31 12.25
C VAL A 554 -21.73 2.36 11.58
N ALA A 555 -23.06 2.25 11.69
CA ALA A 555 -23.99 3.23 11.17
C ALA A 555 -23.88 4.57 11.90
N SER A 556 -23.74 4.60 13.23
CA SER A 556 -23.49 5.83 13.99
C SER A 556 -22.15 6.48 13.61
N TYR A 557 -21.10 5.69 13.43
CA TYR A 557 -19.80 6.19 12.94
C TYR A 557 -19.95 6.85 11.55
N LEU A 558 -20.69 6.21 10.65
CA LEU A 558 -20.96 6.74 9.31
C LEU A 558 -21.84 7.99 9.33
N GLN A 559 -22.86 8.03 10.18
CA GLN A 559 -23.71 9.20 10.39
C GLN A 559 -22.87 10.39 10.87
N GLY A 560 -21.96 10.18 11.83
CA GLY A 560 -21.05 11.22 12.30
C GLY A 560 -20.07 11.73 11.22
N ARG A 561 -19.77 10.91 10.21
CA ARG A 561 -19.01 11.29 9.00
C ARG A 561 -19.86 11.87 7.87
N ALA A 562 -21.16 12.05 8.10
CA ALA A 562 -22.16 12.44 7.09
C ALA A 562 -22.33 11.46 5.92
N ASP A 563 -21.93 10.18 6.07
CA ASP A 563 -22.10 9.11 5.08
C ASP A 563 -23.50 8.47 5.19
N PHE A 564 -24.56 9.29 5.17
CA PHE A 564 -25.94 8.89 5.47
C PHE A 564 -26.47 7.78 4.55
N ALA A 565 -26.10 7.80 3.27
CA ALA A 565 -26.53 6.81 2.28
C ALA A 565 -26.05 5.38 2.60
N VAL A 566 -24.94 5.25 3.35
CA VAL A 566 -24.43 3.94 3.81
C VAL A 566 -24.92 3.62 5.22
N ALA A 567 -25.11 4.63 6.07
CA ALA A 567 -25.59 4.46 7.44
C ALA A 567 -27.05 4.01 7.53
N GLU A 568 -27.96 4.59 6.73
CA GLU A 568 -29.40 4.31 6.84
C GLU A 568 -29.76 2.82 6.63
N PRO A 569 -29.25 2.13 5.59
CA PRO A 569 -29.53 0.71 5.42
C PRO A 569 -29.05 -0.14 6.59
N LEU A 570 -27.92 0.23 7.20
CA LEU A 570 -27.37 -0.47 8.36
C LEU A 570 -28.23 -0.27 9.61
N PHE A 571 -28.69 0.95 9.91
CA PHE A 571 -29.62 1.20 11.02
C PHE A 571 -30.94 0.45 10.84
N ARG A 572 -31.55 0.51 9.64
CA ARG A 572 -32.80 -0.20 9.37
C ARG A 572 -32.62 -1.72 9.52
N ARG A 573 -31.50 -2.28 9.06
CA ARG A 573 -31.20 -3.71 9.21
C ARG A 573 -30.95 -4.09 10.67
N ALA A 574 -30.18 -3.30 11.41
CA ALA A 574 -29.94 -3.52 12.84
C ALA A 574 -31.25 -3.50 13.64
N LEU A 575 -32.12 -2.52 13.40
CA LEU A 575 -33.43 -2.41 14.04
C LEU A 575 -34.31 -3.64 13.77
N SER A 576 -34.37 -4.12 12.53
CA SER A 576 -35.10 -5.35 12.18
C SER A 576 -34.57 -6.57 12.94
N ILE A 577 -33.25 -6.68 13.13
CA ILE A 577 -32.66 -7.77 13.92
C ILE A 577 -32.98 -7.59 15.42
N PHE A 578 -32.89 -6.37 15.96
CA PHE A 578 -33.25 -6.07 17.36
C PHE A 578 -34.71 -6.45 17.66
N GLU A 579 -35.66 -6.05 16.80
CA GLU A 579 -37.07 -6.40 16.96
C GLU A 579 -37.29 -7.91 16.93
N SER A 580 -36.61 -8.62 16.03
CA SER A 580 -36.72 -10.08 15.94
C SER A 580 -36.08 -10.83 17.11
N THR A 581 -35.03 -10.26 17.72
CA THR A 581 -34.22 -10.91 18.76
C THR A 581 -34.79 -10.65 20.15
N TYR A 582 -35.19 -9.41 20.42
CA TYR A 582 -35.60 -8.95 21.75
C TYR A 582 -37.11 -8.72 21.89
N GLY A 583 -37.83 -8.64 20.77
CA GLY A 583 -39.23 -8.24 20.73
C GLY A 583 -39.40 -6.72 20.50
N PRO A 584 -40.56 -6.28 20.00
CA PRO A 584 -40.77 -4.91 19.51
C PRO A 584 -40.78 -3.82 20.60
N ASP A 585 -40.91 -4.21 21.87
CA ASP A 585 -41.07 -3.33 23.04
C ASP A 585 -39.86 -3.38 23.99
N HIS A 586 -38.71 -3.87 23.51
CA HIS A 586 -37.50 -3.97 24.32
C HIS A 586 -36.65 -2.69 24.24
N PRO A 587 -35.97 -2.24 25.32
CA PRO A 587 -35.15 -1.02 25.29
C PRO A 587 -34.08 -0.95 24.19
N VAL A 588 -33.49 -2.09 23.82
CA VAL A 588 -32.55 -2.15 22.67
C VAL A 588 -33.22 -1.75 21.34
N VAL A 589 -34.52 -2.03 21.18
CA VAL A 589 -35.30 -1.56 20.04
C VAL A 589 -35.51 -0.04 20.12
N ALA A 590 -35.78 0.53 21.29
CA ALA A 590 -35.86 1.98 21.49
C ALA A 590 -34.53 2.66 21.07
N THR A 591 -33.38 2.11 21.49
CA THR A 591 -32.07 2.60 21.05
C THR A 591 -31.93 2.59 19.53
N GLY A 592 -32.31 1.50 18.86
CA GLY A 592 -32.26 1.40 17.39
C GLY A 592 -33.21 2.38 16.68
N LEU A 593 -34.40 2.61 17.25
CA LEU A 593 -35.39 3.57 16.76
C LEU A 593 -34.86 5.00 16.84
N ASN A 594 -34.26 5.37 17.97
CA ASN A 594 -33.67 6.70 18.17
C ASN A 594 -32.54 6.98 17.20
N ASN A 595 -31.60 6.05 17.03
CA ASN A 595 -30.47 6.25 16.12
C ASN A 595 -30.95 6.43 14.67
N LEU A 596 -31.95 5.65 14.22
CA LEU A 596 -32.55 5.83 12.90
C LEU A 596 -33.28 7.18 12.79
N ALA A 597 -34.01 7.58 13.83
CA ALA A 597 -34.71 8.86 13.86
C ALA A 597 -33.74 10.06 13.80
N GLU A 598 -32.61 9.99 14.50
CA GLU A 598 -31.55 11.00 14.44
C GLU A 598 -30.96 11.13 13.03
N LEU A 599 -30.71 10.00 12.34
CA LEU A 599 -30.26 10.02 10.96
C LEU A 599 -31.31 10.68 10.05
N LEU A 600 -32.58 10.30 10.20
CA LEU A 600 -33.68 10.88 9.41
C LEU A 600 -33.84 12.38 9.66
N ARG A 601 -33.62 12.83 10.90
CA ARG A 601 -33.56 14.26 11.25
C ARG A 601 -32.41 14.95 10.55
N ALA A 602 -31.21 14.35 10.56
CA ALA A 602 -30.04 14.89 9.86
C ALA A 602 -30.24 14.98 8.34
N THR A 603 -31.06 14.11 7.74
CA THR A 603 -31.42 14.15 6.32
C THR A 603 -32.76 14.87 6.04
N ASN A 604 -33.31 15.60 7.01
CA ASN A 604 -34.55 16.38 6.89
C ASN A 604 -35.84 15.56 6.55
N HIS A 605 -35.86 14.28 6.92
CA HIS A 605 -37.02 13.39 6.82
C HIS A 605 -37.82 13.35 8.13
N LEU A 606 -38.22 14.53 8.62
CA LEU A 606 -38.84 14.71 9.95
C LEU A 606 -40.16 13.93 10.13
N SER A 607 -40.96 13.80 9.07
CA SER A 607 -42.23 13.06 9.09
C SER A 607 -42.05 11.56 9.34
N GLU A 608 -40.88 11.01 8.97
CA GLU A 608 -40.51 9.63 9.29
C GLU A 608 -39.84 9.51 10.66
N ALA A 609 -39.11 10.53 11.11
CA ALA A 609 -38.40 10.52 12.39
C ALA A 609 -39.33 10.61 13.62
N GLU A 610 -40.29 11.53 13.62
CA GLU A 610 -41.23 11.77 14.74
C GLU A 610 -41.93 10.49 15.26
N PRO A 611 -42.53 9.63 14.41
CA PRO A 611 -43.17 8.41 14.91
C PRO A 611 -42.18 7.41 15.51
N LEU A 612 -40.92 7.40 15.07
CA LEU A 612 -39.87 6.54 15.65
C LEU A 612 -39.46 7.04 17.04
N CYS A 613 -39.23 8.34 17.22
CA CYS A 613 -38.93 8.94 18.53
C CYS A 613 -40.07 8.68 19.53
N ARG A 614 -41.34 8.87 19.11
CA ARG A 614 -42.49 8.57 19.98
C ARG A 614 -42.56 7.10 20.40
N ARG A 615 -42.23 6.19 19.48
CA ARG A 615 -42.20 4.76 19.77
C ARG A 615 -41.07 4.41 20.73
N ALA A 616 -39.87 4.97 20.54
CA ALA A 616 -38.76 4.80 21.47
C ALA A 616 -39.13 5.29 22.88
N LEU A 617 -39.66 6.52 22.98
CA LEU A 617 -40.13 7.10 24.25
C LEU A 617 -41.12 6.20 24.97
N SER A 618 -42.14 5.70 24.25
CA SER A 618 -43.14 4.81 24.85
C SER A 618 -42.54 3.50 25.37
N ILE A 619 -41.51 2.97 24.70
CA ILE A 619 -40.82 1.74 25.10
C ILE A 619 -40.00 1.99 26.36
N ASP A 620 -39.20 3.06 26.37
CA ASP A 620 -38.30 3.38 27.47
C ASP A 620 -39.07 3.92 28.70
N GLU A 621 -40.18 4.63 28.53
CA GLU A 621 -41.10 4.99 29.64
C GLU A 621 -41.80 3.77 30.25
N SER A 622 -42.01 2.71 29.46
CA SER A 622 -42.64 1.47 29.97
C SER A 622 -41.61 0.54 30.63
N SER A 623 -40.38 0.53 30.11
CA SER A 623 -39.30 -0.32 30.57
C SER A 623 -38.55 0.29 31.76
N TYR A 624 -38.43 1.61 31.76
CA TYR A 624 -37.81 2.41 32.79
C TYR A 624 -38.86 3.32 33.46
N ASN A 625 -38.45 4.14 34.42
CA ASN A 625 -39.30 5.20 34.95
C ASN A 625 -39.00 6.53 34.25
N SER A 626 -39.83 7.54 34.47
CA SER A 626 -39.69 8.87 33.85
C SER A 626 -38.37 9.60 34.16
N ASP A 627 -37.63 9.16 35.18
CA ASP A 627 -36.38 9.79 35.62
C ASP A 627 -35.14 9.14 34.97
N HIS A 628 -35.32 8.15 34.09
CA HIS A 628 -34.22 7.44 33.44
C HIS A 628 -33.53 8.31 32.36
N PRO A 629 -32.19 8.28 32.23
CA PRO A 629 -31.46 9.04 31.21
C PRO A 629 -31.89 8.76 29.76
N ASP A 630 -32.30 7.53 29.45
CA ASP A 630 -32.77 7.16 28.11
C ASP A 630 -34.10 7.87 27.78
N VAL A 631 -35.04 7.95 28.74
CA VAL A 631 -36.30 8.71 28.57
C VAL A 631 -36.02 10.20 28.34
N ALA A 632 -35.02 10.77 29.01
CA ALA A 632 -34.60 12.14 28.77
C ALA A 632 -33.98 12.34 27.37
N THR A 633 -33.22 11.36 26.88
CA THR A 633 -32.67 11.35 25.51
C THR A 633 -33.79 11.32 24.48
N ASP A 634 -34.80 10.48 24.69
CA ASP A 634 -35.96 10.35 23.80
C ASP A 634 -36.75 11.66 23.70
N LEU A 635 -37.02 12.29 24.85
CA LEU A 635 -37.69 13.59 24.92
C LEU A 635 -36.88 14.73 24.29
N ASN A 636 -35.54 14.67 24.33
CA ASN A 636 -34.68 15.63 23.65
C ASN A 636 -34.64 15.41 22.13
N ASN A 637 -34.84 14.17 21.68
CA ASN A 637 -34.82 13.81 20.27
C ASN A 637 -36.16 14.04 19.54
N LEU A 638 -37.28 14.01 20.26
CA LEU A 638 -38.63 14.40 19.79
C LEU A 638 -38.80 15.92 19.73
#